data_AF-A0A919BUQ3-F1
#
_entry.id   AF-A0A919BUQ3-F1
#
_cell.length_a   1.000
_cell.length_b   1.000
_cell.length_c   1.000
_cell.angle_alpha   90.00
_cell.angle_beta   90.00
_cell.angle_gamma   90.00
#
_symmetry.space_group_name_H-M   'P 1'
#
loop_
_entity.id
_entity.type
_entity.pdbx_description
1 polymer ?
#
loop_
_entity_poly.entity_id
_entity_poly.type
_entity_poly.pdbx_seq_one_letter_code
_entity_poly.pdbx_strand_id
1 'polypeptide(L)'
;MGIAITHEQRDLARSVRAWLTRAAPAEEIRRWLDADPPPAGRPGYWDAAAAQGLLGIQVPEEHGGGGGGLDDLAVVVEEAARALLPGPYLPSVLATELLLRAGESGPLLADLAEGRRTGAVALGGPGTLTAVRTDGGHLLDGTAPPVLGAAQADLLLLQAATADGTAWFAVDAHAPGAPGPTVRAHASADPTRPTAEVTAAALHVPADRLLALDTGLAHDLAAVLFAADACGTAARAVETAAEHARTREQFGRPIGQFQGVKHLCADMLVRLEQARALTWDAARSAHDPARPLVAALAAATALDAAYGCAKDCIQVLGGIGFTWEHDAHLLLRRALVARQLLGTGDRFRLDALRHAATGLRRTLRLDLPPAAEPYREAARAAVAPAAGLDPAAARRVLAPTGHAAPHLPEPYGLGAGPLQQLAVQRELDDAGITVAGLGIATWVVPSLLAHGTPAQQEQHLGPTLRGERRWCQLFSEPGAGSDLASLRTRAERTGDGGWRITGQKVWTSAAQWADFGILLARTDPDAPKHRGLTYFLVDMKNTPGIEIRPLKEITGDSLFNEVWFDGAVLPADAVVGEVDDGWRVARNTLGNERVHMADQVVFDTGLEALIKASAEADGSVRARTGALLAEAHALACIGLRTTLLQVSGLEPGAGASVRKLVQTLHQQRTAELALELLGPAGAVREGAGTAAVHGLLMSRCLTIAGGTTQVQLNVVAERLLGLPRD
;
A
#
# COMPACT_ATOMS: atom_id res chain seq x y z
N MET A 1 8.24 -2.53 1.20
CA MET A 1 8.72 -1.62 2.27
C MET A 1 8.18 -2.10 3.61
N GLY A 2 8.82 -1.83 4.76
CA GLY A 2 8.22 -2.14 6.08
C GLY A 2 7.16 -1.11 6.49
N ILE A 3 6.59 -1.21 7.69
CA ILE A 3 5.85 -0.10 8.34
C ILE A 3 6.80 1.09 8.57
N ALA A 4 8.06 0.81 8.91
CA ALA A 4 9.10 1.82 9.09
C ALA A 4 9.37 2.63 7.79
N ILE A 5 9.18 3.95 7.86
CA ILE A 5 9.39 4.87 6.73
C ILE A 5 10.55 5.84 7.00
N THR A 6 10.59 6.48 8.17
CA THR A 6 11.64 7.47 8.50
C THR A 6 12.99 6.79 8.68
N HIS A 7 14.07 7.57 8.63
CA HIS A 7 15.43 7.04 8.85
C HIS A 7 15.54 6.36 10.23
N GLU A 8 15.07 7.04 11.27
CA GLU A 8 15.04 6.55 12.65
C GLU A 8 14.24 5.25 12.78
N GLN A 9 13.02 5.19 12.24
CA GLN A 9 12.21 3.97 12.27
C GLN A 9 12.85 2.80 11.53
N ARG A 10 13.56 3.07 10.43
CA ARG A 10 14.25 2.03 9.67
C ARG A 10 15.49 1.51 10.39
N ASP A 11 16.18 2.37 11.12
CA ASP A 11 17.30 1.96 11.97
C ASP A 11 16.81 1.21 13.20
N LEU A 12 15.68 1.63 13.80
CA LEU A 12 14.95 0.87 14.82
C LEU A 12 14.61 -0.53 14.30
N ALA A 13 13.95 -0.64 13.14
CA ALA A 13 13.59 -1.92 12.55
C ALA A 13 14.82 -2.82 12.31
N ARG A 14 15.94 -2.24 11.84
CA ARG A 14 17.19 -2.99 11.62
C ARG A 14 17.79 -3.47 12.94
N SER A 15 17.78 -2.63 13.97
CA SER A 15 18.28 -2.95 15.31
C SER A 15 17.47 -4.07 15.95
N VAL A 16 16.13 -3.93 15.94
CA VAL A 16 15.19 -4.94 16.46
C VAL A 16 15.35 -6.26 15.72
N ARG A 17 15.44 -6.25 14.39
CA ARG A 17 15.66 -7.47 13.59
C ARG A 17 16.97 -8.16 13.96
N ALA A 18 18.06 -7.40 14.12
CA ALA A 18 19.35 -7.95 14.52
C ALA A 18 19.30 -8.57 15.92
N TRP A 19 18.56 -7.96 16.86
CA TRP A 19 18.32 -8.52 18.19
C TRP A 19 17.47 -9.81 18.13
N LEU A 20 16.40 -9.82 17.33
CA LEU A 20 15.47 -10.95 17.19
C LEU A 20 16.15 -12.23 16.70
N THR A 21 17.22 -12.14 15.91
CA THR A 21 18.01 -13.33 15.51
C THR A 21 18.55 -14.13 16.71
N ARG A 22 18.78 -13.47 17.85
CA ARG A 22 19.22 -14.11 19.10
C ARG A 22 18.06 -14.41 20.05
N ALA A 23 16.99 -13.61 20.01
CA ALA A 23 15.85 -13.74 20.91
C ALA A 23 14.84 -14.82 20.47
N ALA A 24 14.74 -15.09 19.16
CA ALA A 24 13.84 -16.09 18.58
C ALA A 24 14.56 -16.96 17.54
N PRO A 25 15.63 -17.69 17.92
CA PRO A 25 16.23 -18.68 17.03
C PRO A 25 15.24 -19.85 16.79
N ALA A 26 15.45 -20.62 15.72
CA ALA A 26 14.55 -21.71 15.34
C ALA A 26 14.36 -22.73 16.47
N GLU A 27 15.43 -23.02 17.23
CA GLU A 27 15.41 -23.93 18.38
C GLU A 27 14.48 -23.43 19.48
N GLU A 28 14.44 -22.11 19.72
CA GLU A 28 13.55 -21.50 20.71
C GLU A 28 12.09 -21.61 20.27
N ILE A 29 11.80 -21.32 19.00
CA ILE A 29 10.45 -21.46 18.45
C ILE A 29 9.97 -22.91 18.57
N ARG A 30 10.85 -23.88 18.28
CA ARG A 30 10.56 -25.32 18.42
C ARG A 30 10.32 -25.72 19.87
N ARG A 31 11.15 -25.23 20.79
CA ARG A 31 10.96 -25.45 22.23
C ARG A 31 9.57 -25.02 22.70
N TRP A 32 9.07 -23.88 22.23
CA TRP A 32 7.71 -23.43 22.55
C TRP A 32 6.63 -24.25 21.86
N LEU A 33 6.87 -24.67 20.61
CA LEU A 33 5.91 -25.46 19.83
C LEU A 33 5.67 -26.84 20.44
N ASP A 34 6.73 -27.50 20.91
CA ASP A 34 6.69 -28.88 21.41
C ASP A 34 6.54 -28.98 22.94
N ALA A 35 6.38 -27.85 23.64
CA ALA A 35 6.22 -27.80 25.08
C ALA A 35 4.83 -28.31 25.53
N ASP A 36 4.84 -29.30 26.42
CA ASP A 36 3.66 -29.82 27.12
C ASP A 36 3.97 -30.03 28.62
N PRO A 37 3.38 -29.25 29.55
CA PRO A 37 2.42 -28.17 29.30
C PRO A 37 3.08 -26.95 28.61
N PRO A 38 2.29 -26.02 28.03
CA PRO A 38 2.80 -24.80 27.42
C PRO A 38 3.71 -24.01 28.39
N PRO A 39 4.74 -23.29 27.90
CA PRO A 39 5.67 -22.59 28.77
C PRO A 39 4.95 -21.53 29.60
N ALA A 40 5.15 -21.60 30.93
CA ALA A 40 4.60 -20.66 31.90
C ALA A 40 5.65 -19.61 32.30
N GLY A 41 5.18 -18.43 32.70
CA GLY A 41 6.03 -17.33 33.13
C GLY A 41 6.74 -16.59 31.98
N ARG A 42 7.80 -15.85 32.34
CA ARG A 42 8.50 -14.95 31.41
C ARG A 42 9.38 -15.71 30.42
N PRO A 43 9.32 -15.39 29.12
CA PRO A 43 10.25 -15.95 28.14
C PRO A 43 11.71 -15.59 28.44
N GLY A 44 12.65 -16.43 28.00
CA GLY A 44 14.08 -16.19 28.21
C GLY A 44 14.63 -14.91 27.55
N TYR A 45 13.92 -14.35 26.56
CA TYR A 45 14.31 -13.08 25.93
C TYR A 45 13.80 -11.83 26.67
N TRP A 46 12.95 -11.98 27.69
CA TRP A 46 12.17 -10.88 28.26
C TRP A 46 13.02 -9.76 28.84
N ASP A 47 13.98 -10.10 29.69
CA ASP A 47 14.88 -9.11 30.32
C ASP A 47 15.76 -8.41 29.27
N ALA A 48 16.14 -9.12 28.20
CA ALA A 48 16.88 -8.53 27.09
C ALA A 48 16.02 -7.57 26.26
N ALA A 49 14.71 -7.84 26.11
CA ALA A 49 13.78 -6.92 25.45
C ALA A 49 13.56 -5.67 26.32
N ALA A 50 13.43 -5.84 27.63
CA ALA A 50 13.32 -4.75 28.60
C ALA A 50 14.55 -3.84 28.58
N ALA A 51 15.75 -4.43 28.61
CA ALA A 51 17.02 -3.69 28.56
C ALA A 51 17.22 -2.88 27.27
N GLN A 52 16.52 -3.24 26.19
CA GLN A 52 16.51 -2.53 24.91
C GLN A 52 15.34 -1.52 24.80
N GLY A 53 14.54 -1.35 25.85
CA GLY A 53 13.37 -0.47 25.87
C GLY A 53 12.19 -0.94 25.01
N LEU A 54 12.21 -2.19 24.52
CA LEU A 54 11.24 -2.65 23.52
C LEU A 54 9.85 -2.93 24.11
N LEU A 55 9.75 -3.15 25.43
CA LEU A 55 8.48 -3.44 26.12
C LEU A 55 7.63 -2.19 26.40
N GLY A 56 8.27 -1.01 26.39
CA GLY A 56 7.63 0.28 26.65
C GLY A 56 8.08 1.37 25.69
N ILE A 57 8.41 1.03 24.44
CA ILE A 57 8.99 1.99 23.49
C ILE A 57 8.10 3.22 23.27
N GLN A 58 6.78 3.04 23.29
CA GLN A 58 5.75 4.07 23.15
C GLN A 58 5.44 4.84 24.44
N VAL A 59 6.01 4.42 25.57
CA VAL A 59 5.76 5.02 26.88
C VAL A 59 6.73 6.20 27.06
N PRO A 60 6.27 7.35 27.60
CA PRO A 60 7.16 8.47 27.93
C PRO A 60 8.31 8.06 28.87
N GLU A 61 9.48 8.68 28.72
CA GLU A 61 10.66 8.36 29.54
C GLU A 61 10.41 8.57 31.05
N GLU A 62 9.58 9.55 31.41
CA GLU A 62 9.17 9.84 32.80
C GLU A 62 8.37 8.71 33.47
N HIS A 63 7.87 7.77 32.67
CA HIS A 63 7.18 6.56 33.13
C HIS A 63 7.99 5.28 32.87
N GLY A 64 9.31 5.40 32.66
CA GLY A 64 10.22 4.28 32.45
C GLY A 64 10.20 3.71 31.03
N GLY A 65 9.64 4.44 30.07
CA GLY A 65 9.52 4.04 28.67
C GLY A 65 10.65 4.52 27.76
N GLY A 66 10.50 4.25 26.46
CA GLY A 66 11.46 4.61 25.41
C GLY A 66 11.23 5.96 24.72
N GLY A 67 10.16 6.68 25.06
CA GLY A 67 9.87 8.04 24.55
C GLY A 67 9.39 8.11 23.10
N GLY A 68 9.14 6.98 22.45
CA GLY A 68 8.61 6.89 21.08
C GLY A 68 7.08 6.95 20.99
N GLY A 69 6.55 6.68 19.80
CA GLY A 69 5.11 6.65 19.52
C GLY A 69 4.51 5.27 19.30
N LEU A 70 3.20 5.22 19.09
CA LEU A 70 2.48 4.00 18.68
C LEU A 70 2.99 3.47 17.33
N ASP A 71 3.46 4.35 16.46
CA ASP A 71 4.08 4.00 15.19
C ASP A 71 5.46 3.35 15.35
N ASP A 72 6.26 3.75 16.32
CA ASP A 72 7.49 3.04 16.68
C ASP A 72 7.18 1.66 17.25
N LEU A 73 6.18 1.56 18.14
CA LEU A 73 5.72 0.27 18.64
C LEU A 73 5.23 -0.65 17.51
N ALA A 74 4.47 -0.12 16.54
CA ALA A 74 4.01 -0.88 15.39
C ALA A 74 5.18 -1.45 14.55
N VAL A 75 6.28 -0.70 14.41
CA VAL A 75 7.52 -1.19 13.78
C VAL A 75 8.11 -2.36 14.56
N VAL A 76 8.23 -2.26 15.89
CA VAL A 76 8.78 -3.34 16.71
C VAL A 76 7.88 -4.58 16.67
N VAL A 77 6.56 -4.40 16.72
CA VAL A 77 5.58 -5.50 16.63
C VAL A 77 5.65 -6.20 15.26
N GLU A 78 5.79 -5.46 14.16
CA GLU A 78 5.98 -6.06 12.83
C GLU A 78 7.23 -6.97 12.81
N GLU A 79 8.37 -6.46 13.28
CA GLU A 79 9.61 -7.23 13.29
C GLU A 79 9.53 -8.45 14.21
N ALA A 80 8.95 -8.30 15.41
CA ALA A 80 8.73 -9.40 16.36
C ALA A 80 7.84 -10.50 15.76
N ALA A 81 6.78 -10.12 15.05
CA ALA A 81 5.90 -11.06 14.40
C ALA A 81 6.56 -11.76 13.22
N ARG A 82 7.35 -11.02 12.42
CA ARG A 82 8.15 -11.57 11.32
C ARG A 82 9.16 -12.61 11.80
N ALA A 83 9.77 -12.39 12.96
CA ALA A 83 10.68 -13.35 13.59
C ALA A 83 9.97 -14.52 14.28
N LEU A 84 8.63 -14.62 14.17
CA LEU A 84 7.83 -15.63 14.87
C LEU A 84 8.02 -15.63 16.40
N LEU A 85 8.37 -14.48 17.00
CA LEU A 85 8.65 -14.36 18.44
C LEU A 85 7.53 -15.00 19.28
N PRO A 86 7.83 -16.08 20.05
CA PRO A 86 6.85 -16.77 20.87
C PRO A 86 6.54 -15.98 22.16
N GLY A 87 5.47 -16.34 22.86
CA GLY A 87 5.15 -15.77 24.17
C GLY A 87 4.38 -14.44 24.16
N PRO A 88 4.35 -13.73 25.30
CA PRO A 88 3.37 -12.69 25.59
C PRO A 88 3.80 -11.28 25.14
N TYR A 89 4.68 -11.14 24.14
CA TYR A 89 5.15 -9.81 23.71
C TYR A 89 4.00 -8.90 23.26
N LEU A 90 3.25 -9.31 22.23
CA LEU A 90 2.09 -8.55 21.71
C LEU A 90 1.04 -8.22 22.80
N PRO A 91 0.54 -9.20 23.59
CA PRO A 91 -0.47 -8.88 24.60
C PRO A 91 0.06 -7.97 25.72
N SER A 92 1.36 -8.02 26.04
CA SER A 92 1.95 -7.16 27.08
C SER A 92 2.12 -5.72 26.61
N VAL A 93 2.62 -5.50 25.39
CA VAL A 93 2.76 -4.14 24.86
C VAL A 93 1.40 -3.50 24.58
N LEU A 94 0.38 -4.31 24.24
CA LEU A 94 -1.00 -3.85 24.16
C LEU A 94 -1.54 -3.45 25.55
N ALA A 95 -1.31 -4.26 26.59
CA ALA A 95 -1.71 -3.89 27.95
C ALA A 95 -1.04 -2.58 28.40
N THR A 96 0.24 -2.41 28.08
CA THR A 96 1.03 -1.20 28.35
C THR A 96 0.41 0.02 27.65
N GLU A 97 0.10 -0.09 26.35
CA GLU A 97 -0.56 0.97 25.59
C GLU A 97 -1.94 1.32 26.17
N LEU A 98 -2.74 0.34 26.56
CA LEU A 98 -4.07 0.61 27.12
C LEU A 98 -4.02 1.28 28.49
N LEU A 99 -3.05 0.94 29.35
CA LEU A 99 -2.84 1.65 30.62
C LEU A 99 -2.41 3.10 30.40
N LEU A 100 -1.50 3.33 29.44
CA LEU A 100 -1.09 4.67 29.05
C LEU A 100 -2.30 5.51 28.61
N ARG A 101 -3.23 4.93 27.83
CA ARG A 101 -4.46 5.62 27.40
C ARG A 101 -5.52 5.78 28.47
N ALA A 102 -5.51 4.91 29.48
CA ALA A 102 -6.34 5.07 30.67
C ALA A 102 -5.84 6.19 31.61
N GLY A 103 -4.71 6.83 31.30
CA GLY A 103 -4.09 7.86 32.12
C GLY A 103 -3.34 7.30 33.34
N GLU A 104 -3.02 6.01 33.35
CA GLU A 104 -2.20 5.41 34.40
C GLU A 104 -0.77 5.97 34.27
N SER A 105 -0.20 6.42 35.39
CA SER A 105 1.15 7.00 35.49
C SER A 105 1.91 6.42 36.69
N GLY A 106 1.38 5.34 37.25
CA GLY A 106 1.83 4.72 38.48
C GLY A 106 2.68 3.48 38.22
N PRO A 107 2.85 2.64 39.26
CA PRO A 107 3.70 1.45 39.17
C PRO A 107 3.24 0.43 38.13
N LEU A 108 1.94 0.37 37.78
CA LEU A 108 1.45 -0.63 36.82
C LEU A 108 1.98 -0.38 35.41
N LEU A 109 1.95 0.87 34.95
CA LEU A 109 2.52 1.23 33.66
C LEU A 109 4.04 1.04 33.66
N ALA A 110 4.73 1.57 34.68
CA ALA A 110 6.19 1.47 34.78
C ALA A 110 6.67 0.01 34.85
N ASP A 111 5.99 -0.84 35.64
CA ASP A 111 6.35 -2.25 35.77
C ASP A 111 6.25 -3.01 34.44
N LEU A 112 5.26 -2.70 33.61
CA LEU A 112 5.14 -3.32 32.28
C LEU A 112 6.18 -2.76 31.30
N ALA A 113 6.36 -1.44 31.26
CA ALA A 113 7.33 -0.78 30.39
C ALA A 113 8.78 -1.25 30.65
N GLU A 114 9.14 -1.42 31.93
CA GLU A 114 10.46 -1.87 32.36
C GLU A 114 10.59 -3.41 32.39
N GLY A 115 9.55 -4.15 31.99
CA GLY A 115 9.56 -5.61 31.95
C GLY A 115 9.53 -6.31 33.32
N ARG A 116 9.29 -5.58 34.41
CA ARG A 116 9.04 -6.13 35.75
C ARG A 116 7.73 -6.90 35.85
N ARG A 117 6.82 -6.73 34.88
CA ARG A 117 5.58 -7.49 34.73
C ARG A 117 5.35 -7.84 33.25
N THR A 118 4.54 -8.85 33.03
CA THR A 118 3.92 -9.20 31.74
C THR A 118 2.42 -8.88 31.78
N GLY A 119 1.83 -8.60 30.62
CA GLY A 119 0.43 -8.17 30.51
C GLY A 119 -0.38 -9.02 29.53
N ALA A 120 -1.69 -9.11 29.76
CA ALA A 120 -2.63 -9.62 28.78
C ALA A 120 -3.98 -8.89 28.84
N VAL A 121 -4.71 -8.91 27.72
CA VAL A 121 -5.92 -8.10 27.51
C VAL A 121 -7.06 -8.96 26.96
N ALA A 122 -8.22 -8.93 27.62
CA ALA A 122 -9.44 -9.59 27.14
C ALA A 122 -10.18 -8.70 26.13
N LEU A 123 -10.06 -8.99 24.83
CA LEU A 123 -10.58 -8.15 23.73
C LEU A 123 -11.96 -8.55 23.20
N GLY A 124 -12.49 -9.71 23.58
CA GLY A 124 -13.76 -10.26 23.08
C GLY A 124 -15.03 -9.71 23.75
N GLY A 125 -14.96 -8.51 24.34
CA GLY A 125 -15.98 -8.00 25.25
C GLY A 125 -15.94 -8.68 26.64
N PRO A 126 -16.98 -8.50 27.46
CA PRO A 126 -16.98 -9.01 28.83
C PRO A 126 -17.14 -10.53 28.94
N GLY A 127 -17.53 -11.24 27.87
CA GLY A 127 -17.88 -12.66 27.97
C GLY A 127 -19.04 -12.85 28.94
N THR A 128 -18.84 -13.63 30.01
CA THR A 128 -19.80 -13.75 31.11
C THR A 128 -19.38 -12.96 32.36
N LEU A 129 -18.26 -12.23 32.33
CA LEU A 129 -17.82 -11.41 33.46
C LEU A 129 -18.79 -10.27 33.72
N THR A 130 -19.20 -10.18 34.97
CA THR A 130 -19.98 -9.08 35.52
C THR A 130 -19.21 -8.41 36.64
N ALA A 131 -19.45 -7.13 36.88
CA ALA A 131 -18.88 -6.39 37.98
C ALA A 131 -19.96 -5.60 38.73
N VAL A 132 -20.03 -5.79 40.04
CA VAL A 132 -20.95 -5.10 40.94
C VAL A 132 -20.14 -4.21 41.88
N ARG A 133 -20.58 -2.97 42.08
CA ARG A 133 -19.90 -2.02 42.97
C ARG A 133 -20.00 -2.48 44.43
N THR A 134 -18.89 -2.40 45.16
CA THR A 134 -18.79 -2.70 46.59
C THR A 134 -18.12 -1.56 47.34
N ASP A 135 -18.15 -1.61 48.68
CA ASP A 135 -17.39 -0.67 49.50
C ASP A 135 -15.89 -0.83 49.22
N GLY A 136 -15.28 0.20 48.63
CA GLY A 136 -13.85 0.23 48.30
C GLY A 136 -13.46 -0.39 46.95
N GLY A 137 -14.41 -0.79 46.10
CA GLY A 137 -14.07 -1.38 44.80
C GLY A 137 -15.26 -2.00 44.05
N HIS A 138 -14.97 -3.12 43.38
CA HIS A 138 -15.94 -3.92 42.63
C HIS A 138 -15.74 -5.41 42.89
N LEU A 139 -16.82 -6.17 42.83
CA LEU A 139 -16.81 -7.63 42.86
C LEU A 139 -17.02 -8.15 41.44
N LEU A 140 -16.02 -8.86 40.90
CA LEU A 140 -16.05 -9.48 39.58
C LEU A 140 -16.44 -10.95 39.69
N ASP A 141 -17.36 -11.40 38.84
CA ASP A 141 -17.79 -12.79 38.77
C ASP A 141 -18.09 -13.21 37.31
N GLY A 142 -17.62 -14.40 36.92
CA GLY A 142 -17.80 -14.97 35.59
C GLY A 142 -16.48 -15.27 34.88
N THR A 143 -16.55 -15.45 33.56
CA THR A 143 -15.42 -15.89 32.73
C THR A 143 -15.21 -14.96 31.54
N ALA A 144 -13.96 -14.53 31.36
CA ALA A 144 -13.56 -13.75 30.20
C ALA A 144 -13.56 -14.62 28.93
N PRO A 145 -13.73 -14.03 27.73
CA PRO A 145 -13.38 -14.71 26.48
C PRO A 145 -11.91 -15.17 26.47
N PRO A 146 -11.51 -16.07 25.56
CA PRO A 146 -10.11 -16.53 25.47
C PRO A 146 -9.12 -15.36 25.41
N VAL A 147 -8.15 -15.33 26.33
CA VAL A 147 -7.20 -14.23 26.49
C VAL A 147 -5.81 -14.65 26.02
N LEU A 148 -5.28 -13.97 25.00
CA LEU A 148 -3.95 -14.24 24.46
C LEU A 148 -2.85 -13.93 25.49
N GLY A 149 -1.98 -14.90 25.79
CA GLY A 149 -0.85 -14.73 26.70
C GLY A 149 -1.22 -14.67 28.19
N ALA A 150 -2.49 -14.87 28.57
CA ALA A 150 -2.91 -14.73 29.96
C ALA A 150 -2.27 -15.74 30.92
N ALA A 151 -1.92 -16.94 30.45
CA ALA A 151 -1.21 -17.92 31.28
C ALA A 151 0.21 -17.46 31.67
N GLN A 152 0.80 -16.53 30.92
CA GLN A 152 2.10 -15.93 31.21
C GLN A 152 1.99 -14.58 31.91
N ALA A 153 0.80 -13.98 31.96
CA ALA A 153 0.61 -12.59 32.39
C ALA A 153 0.66 -12.44 33.92
N ASP A 154 1.37 -11.40 34.37
CA ASP A 154 1.34 -10.92 35.76
C ASP A 154 0.14 -9.98 35.99
N LEU A 155 -0.27 -9.24 34.94
CA LEU A 155 -1.38 -8.30 34.95
C LEU A 155 -2.39 -8.60 33.83
N LEU A 156 -3.68 -8.62 34.17
CA LEU A 156 -4.78 -8.85 33.24
C LEU A 156 -5.65 -7.60 33.14
N LEU A 157 -5.91 -7.14 31.91
CA LEU A 157 -6.90 -6.12 31.64
C LEU A 157 -8.21 -6.78 31.21
N LEU A 158 -9.21 -6.75 32.09
CA LEU A 158 -10.47 -7.46 31.92
C LEU A 158 -11.63 -6.48 31.67
N GLN A 159 -12.50 -6.85 30.74
CA GLN A 159 -13.80 -6.22 30.55
C GLN A 159 -14.84 -6.93 31.41
N ALA A 160 -15.71 -6.19 32.08
CA ALA A 160 -16.86 -6.75 32.77
C ALA A 160 -18.12 -5.91 32.52
N ALA A 161 -19.26 -6.58 32.42
CA ALA A 161 -20.56 -5.93 32.33
C ALA A 161 -20.97 -5.38 33.69
N THR A 162 -21.38 -4.11 33.73
CA THR A 162 -21.89 -3.40 34.90
C THR A 162 -23.30 -2.90 34.65
N ALA A 163 -23.94 -2.35 35.68
CA ALA A 163 -25.25 -1.69 35.52
C ALA A 163 -25.20 -0.50 34.53
N ASP A 164 -24.05 0.14 34.37
CA ASP A 164 -23.85 1.36 33.59
C ASP A 164 -23.22 1.08 32.20
N GLY A 165 -22.98 -0.20 31.84
CA GLY A 165 -22.31 -0.61 30.60
C GLY A 165 -21.06 -1.45 30.86
N THR A 166 -20.10 -1.42 29.94
CA THR A 166 -18.83 -2.16 30.09
C THR A 166 -17.79 -1.33 30.83
N ALA A 167 -17.13 -1.92 31.82
CA ALA A 167 -16.00 -1.32 32.54
C ALA A 167 -14.72 -2.16 32.39
N TRP A 168 -13.57 -1.49 32.52
CA TRP A 168 -12.23 -2.09 32.40
C TRP A 168 -11.53 -2.16 33.75
N PHE A 169 -10.92 -3.30 34.06
CA PHE A 169 -10.26 -3.56 35.33
C PHE A 169 -8.84 -4.08 35.13
N ALA A 170 -7.88 -3.55 35.89
CA ALA A 170 -6.52 -4.06 35.98
C ALA A 170 -6.39 -5.04 37.15
N VAL A 171 -6.32 -6.34 36.83
CA VAL A 171 -6.34 -7.43 37.81
C VAL A 171 -4.98 -8.11 37.86
N ASP A 172 -4.38 -8.22 39.04
CA ASP A 172 -3.17 -9.03 39.23
C ASP A 172 -3.54 -10.51 39.03
N ALA A 173 -2.89 -11.18 38.08
CA ALA A 173 -3.17 -12.59 37.78
C ALA A 173 -2.80 -13.48 38.99
N HIS A 174 -1.77 -13.07 39.74
CA HIS A 174 -1.24 -13.76 40.91
C HIS A 174 -0.97 -12.71 41.99
N ALA A 175 -1.86 -12.59 42.99
CA ALA A 175 -1.71 -11.67 44.11
C ALA A 175 -1.26 -12.43 45.39
N PRO A 176 -0.08 -12.15 45.96
CA PRO A 176 0.34 -12.77 47.22
C PRO A 176 -0.64 -12.43 48.36
N GLY A 177 -1.25 -13.45 48.97
CA GLY A 177 -2.11 -13.26 50.15
C GLY A 177 -3.55 -12.83 49.88
N ALA A 178 -4.00 -12.78 48.61
CA ALA A 178 -5.40 -12.54 48.24
C ALA A 178 -5.84 -13.55 47.16
N PRO A 179 -7.11 -13.99 47.14
CA PRO A 179 -7.62 -14.82 46.05
C PRO A 179 -7.62 -14.00 44.76
N GLY A 180 -6.86 -14.47 43.75
CA GLY A 180 -6.85 -13.92 42.39
C GLY A 180 -7.81 -14.67 41.45
N PRO A 181 -7.88 -14.27 40.16
CA PRO A 181 -8.63 -15.03 39.17
C PRO A 181 -7.99 -16.41 38.94
N THR A 182 -8.80 -17.40 38.55
CA THR A 182 -8.28 -18.67 38.03
C THR A 182 -7.88 -18.50 36.58
N VAL A 183 -6.63 -18.82 36.24
CA VAL A 183 -6.09 -18.76 34.88
C VAL A 183 -5.73 -20.17 34.42
N ARG A 184 -6.38 -20.65 33.35
CA ARG A 184 -6.17 -21.98 32.79
C ARG A 184 -5.76 -21.90 31.34
N ALA A 185 -4.52 -22.29 31.03
CA ALA A 185 -4.02 -22.34 29.67
C ALA A 185 -4.88 -23.26 28.78
N HIS A 186 -5.16 -22.82 27.55
CA HIS A 186 -5.82 -23.63 26.53
C HIS A 186 -4.80 -24.44 25.73
N ALA A 187 -5.23 -25.60 25.23
CA ALA A 187 -4.63 -26.22 24.04
C ALA A 187 -4.90 -25.32 22.83
N SER A 188 -3.99 -24.39 22.57
CA SER A 188 -4.21 -23.26 21.66
C SER A 188 -3.90 -23.63 20.21
N ALA A 189 -4.63 -23.03 19.27
CA ALA A 189 -4.40 -23.25 17.84
C ALA A 189 -2.99 -22.81 17.39
N ASP A 190 -2.43 -21.78 18.02
CA ASP A 190 -1.01 -21.42 18.01
C ASP A 190 -0.37 -21.77 19.37
N PRO A 191 0.37 -22.89 19.47
CA PRO A 191 1.04 -23.28 20.71
C PRO A 191 2.15 -22.30 21.14
N THR A 192 2.71 -21.54 20.20
CA THR A 192 3.80 -20.59 20.50
C THR A 192 3.30 -19.31 21.18
N ARG A 193 1.99 -19.05 21.13
CA ARG A 193 1.31 -17.92 21.78
C ARG A 193 -0.03 -18.40 22.35
N PRO A 194 0.00 -19.14 23.48
CA PRO A 194 -1.20 -19.76 23.99
C PRO A 194 -2.20 -18.73 24.49
N THR A 195 -3.47 -19.04 24.34
CA THR A 195 -4.59 -18.37 25.01
C THR A 195 -4.90 -19.06 26.34
N ALA A 196 -5.57 -18.37 27.25
CA ALA A 196 -6.07 -18.95 28.48
C ALA A 196 -7.52 -18.54 28.77
N GLU A 197 -8.21 -19.37 29.54
CA GLU A 197 -9.45 -19.04 30.21
C GLU A 197 -9.12 -18.28 31.50
N VAL A 198 -9.84 -17.18 31.75
CA VAL A 198 -9.72 -16.39 32.97
C VAL A 198 -11.07 -16.34 33.65
N THR A 199 -11.17 -16.88 34.85
CA THR A 199 -12.41 -16.94 35.64
C THR A 199 -12.24 -16.17 36.94
N ALA A 200 -13.16 -15.25 37.21
CA ALA A 200 -13.32 -14.60 38.48
C ALA A 200 -14.48 -15.27 39.23
N ALA A 201 -14.26 -15.58 40.51
CA ALA A 201 -15.29 -16.11 41.40
C ALA A 201 -15.40 -15.17 42.60
N ALA A 202 -16.36 -14.26 42.56
CA ALA A 202 -16.50 -13.17 43.53
C ALA A 202 -15.17 -12.47 43.86
N LEU A 203 -14.40 -12.11 42.82
CA LEU A 203 -13.09 -11.49 42.96
C LEU A 203 -13.24 -10.00 43.32
N HIS A 204 -12.74 -9.60 44.49
CA HIS A 204 -12.73 -8.18 44.86
C HIS A 204 -11.58 -7.44 44.17
N VAL A 205 -11.93 -6.45 43.37
CA VAL A 205 -11.00 -5.55 42.66
C VAL A 205 -11.08 -4.16 43.29
N PRO A 206 -9.98 -3.65 43.87
CA PRO A 206 -9.93 -2.31 44.46
C PRO A 206 -10.33 -1.17 43.50
N ALA A 207 -10.84 -0.06 44.05
CA ALA A 207 -11.33 1.07 43.25
C ALA A 207 -10.24 1.73 42.37
N ASP A 208 -8.98 1.72 42.79
CA ASP A 208 -7.84 2.24 42.04
C ASP A 208 -7.41 1.36 40.85
N ARG A 209 -8.01 0.16 40.72
CA ARG A 209 -7.82 -0.76 39.59
C ARG A 209 -8.90 -0.64 38.52
N LEU A 210 -9.90 0.22 38.71
CA LEU A 210 -10.85 0.58 37.66
C LEU A 210 -10.17 1.53 36.68
N LEU A 211 -10.15 1.17 35.39
CA LEU A 211 -9.49 1.94 34.34
C LEU A 211 -10.47 2.90 33.68
N ALA A 212 -10.08 4.17 33.55
CA ALA A 212 -10.79 5.16 32.76
C ALA A 212 -10.52 4.97 31.25
N LEU A 213 -10.97 3.86 30.70
CA LEU A 213 -10.68 3.44 29.33
C LEU A 213 -11.95 3.34 28.48
N ASP A 214 -11.98 4.07 27.36
CA ASP A 214 -13.03 3.92 26.35
C ASP A 214 -12.86 2.57 25.62
N THR A 215 -13.95 1.82 25.51
CA THR A 215 -13.92 0.48 24.88
C THR A 215 -13.67 0.58 23.37
N GLY A 216 -14.16 1.64 22.71
CA GLY A 216 -13.88 1.90 21.30
C GLY A 216 -12.39 2.12 21.05
N LEU A 217 -11.78 3.04 21.82
CA LEU A 217 -10.34 3.30 21.80
C LEU A 217 -9.51 2.03 22.04
N ALA A 218 -9.89 1.21 23.02
CA ALA A 218 -9.18 -0.02 23.32
C ALA A 218 -9.19 -1.00 22.14
N HIS A 219 -10.34 -1.16 21.48
CA HIS A 219 -10.47 -1.99 20.29
C HIS A 219 -9.75 -1.42 19.07
N ASP A 220 -9.74 -0.09 18.89
CA ASP A 220 -9.00 0.56 17.81
C ASP A 220 -7.49 0.30 17.95
N LEU A 221 -6.94 0.44 19.15
CA LEU A 221 -5.50 0.24 19.42
C LEU A 221 -5.11 -1.23 19.29
N ALA A 222 -5.97 -2.14 19.77
CA ALA A 222 -5.80 -3.56 19.54
C ALA A 222 -5.80 -3.89 18.03
N ALA A 223 -6.74 -3.32 17.26
CA ALA A 223 -6.81 -3.50 15.82
C ALA A 223 -5.52 -3.03 15.12
N VAL A 224 -4.93 -1.90 15.54
CA VAL A 224 -3.65 -1.38 15.01
C VAL A 224 -2.49 -2.34 15.32
N LEU A 225 -2.32 -2.76 16.59
CA LEU A 225 -1.19 -3.62 16.96
C LEU A 225 -1.29 -5.02 16.37
N PHE A 226 -2.49 -5.60 16.29
CA PHE A 226 -2.69 -6.86 15.57
C PHE A 226 -2.51 -6.71 14.06
N ALA A 227 -2.83 -5.55 13.48
CA ALA A 227 -2.52 -5.28 12.07
C ALA A 227 -1.00 -5.22 11.83
N ALA A 228 -0.22 -4.66 12.76
CA ALA A 228 1.24 -4.69 12.71
C ALA A 228 1.79 -6.12 12.84
N ASP A 229 1.26 -6.92 13.78
CA ASP A 229 1.63 -8.33 13.94
C ASP A 229 1.29 -9.16 12.68
N ALA A 230 0.13 -8.89 12.08
CA ALA A 230 -0.29 -9.51 10.84
C ALA A 230 0.61 -9.10 9.65
N CYS A 231 1.06 -7.85 9.57
CA CYS A 231 2.04 -7.41 8.58
C CYS A 231 3.36 -8.20 8.70
N GLY A 232 3.87 -8.40 9.91
CA GLY A 232 5.08 -9.19 10.14
C GLY A 232 4.91 -10.67 9.77
N THR A 233 3.75 -11.24 10.14
CA THR A 233 3.38 -12.62 9.76
C THR A 233 3.30 -12.79 8.24
N ALA A 234 2.64 -11.87 7.53
CA ALA A 234 2.58 -11.85 6.07
C ALA A 234 3.97 -11.68 5.43
N ALA A 235 4.82 -10.82 6.01
CA ALA A 235 6.20 -10.62 5.54
C ALA A 235 7.03 -11.90 5.61
N ARG A 236 6.97 -12.61 6.74
CA ARG A 236 7.68 -13.89 6.87
C ARG A 236 7.14 -14.94 5.89
N ALA A 237 5.83 -14.95 5.63
CA ALA A 237 5.24 -15.84 4.62
C ALA A 237 5.75 -15.53 3.20
N VAL A 238 5.76 -14.26 2.79
CA VAL A 238 6.30 -13.81 1.48
C VAL A 238 7.77 -14.19 1.33
N GLU A 239 8.58 -13.93 2.36
CA GLU A 239 10.01 -14.22 2.33
C GLU A 239 10.28 -15.72 2.20
N THR A 240 9.60 -16.53 3.01
CA THR A 240 9.72 -17.99 3.00
C THR A 240 9.31 -18.57 1.64
N ALA A 241 8.19 -18.11 1.08
CA ALA A 241 7.71 -18.55 -0.23
C ALA A 241 8.67 -18.16 -1.35
N ALA A 242 9.16 -16.91 -1.36
CA ALA A 242 10.08 -16.43 -2.37
C ALA A 242 11.45 -17.12 -2.29
N GLU A 243 11.99 -17.33 -1.09
CA GLU A 243 13.24 -18.09 -0.85
C GLU A 243 13.14 -19.52 -1.39
N HIS A 244 12.03 -20.21 -1.09
CA HIS A 244 11.77 -21.54 -1.61
C HIS A 244 11.64 -21.52 -3.14
N ALA A 245 10.88 -20.57 -3.68
CA ALA A 245 10.64 -20.48 -5.13
C ALA A 245 11.92 -20.18 -5.94
N ARG A 246 12.88 -19.46 -5.36
CA ARG A 246 14.18 -19.18 -6.01
C ARG A 246 15.06 -20.41 -6.15
N THR A 247 14.93 -21.38 -5.24
CA THR A 247 15.94 -22.45 -5.06
C THR A 247 15.39 -23.84 -5.31
N ARG A 248 14.10 -24.08 -5.07
CA ARG A 248 13.47 -25.37 -5.31
C ARG A 248 13.34 -25.62 -6.81
N GLU A 249 13.86 -26.75 -7.29
CA GLU A 249 13.74 -27.15 -8.69
C GLU A 249 12.67 -28.21 -8.90
N GLN A 250 11.90 -28.06 -9.98
CA GLN A 250 11.02 -29.09 -10.57
C GLN A 250 11.04 -28.94 -12.09
N PHE A 251 10.92 -30.05 -12.81
CA PHE A 251 11.02 -30.08 -14.28
C PHE A 251 12.31 -29.41 -14.81
N GLY A 252 13.43 -29.59 -14.10
CA GLY A 252 14.76 -29.13 -14.51
C GLY A 252 15.03 -27.64 -14.35
N ARG A 253 14.20 -26.89 -13.60
CA ARG A 253 14.40 -25.46 -13.34
C ARG A 253 13.80 -25.00 -12.01
N PRO A 254 14.26 -23.86 -11.44
CA PRO A 254 13.65 -23.29 -10.25
C PRO A 254 12.14 -23.03 -10.43
N ILE A 255 11.34 -23.36 -9.42
CA ILE A 255 9.88 -23.24 -9.52
C ILE A 255 9.43 -21.78 -9.70
N GLY A 256 10.23 -20.82 -9.24
CA GLY A 256 10.01 -19.38 -9.44
C GLY A 256 10.09 -18.92 -10.89
N GLN A 257 10.52 -19.75 -11.83
CA GLN A 257 10.43 -19.48 -13.29
C GLN A 257 9.06 -19.83 -13.87
N PHE A 258 8.23 -20.64 -13.20
CA PHE A 258 6.88 -20.90 -13.67
C PHE A 258 5.98 -19.72 -13.30
N GLN A 259 5.37 -19.08 -14.31
CA GLN A 259 4.55 -17.88 -14.11
C GLN A 259 3.47 -18.05 -13.03
N GLY A 260 2.84 -19.24 -12.93
CA GLY A 260 1.85 -19.50 -11.87
C GLY A 260 2.40 -19.33 -10.45
N VAL A 261 3.60 -19.84 -10.17
CA VAL A 261 4.26 -19.68 -8.85
C VAL A 261 4.78 -18.26 -8.68
N LYS A 262 5.37 -17.70 -9.74
CA LYS A 262 5.91 -16.34 -9.78
C LYS A 262 4.84 -15.29 -9.45
N HIS A 263 3.69 -15.38 -10.10
CA HIS A 263 2.55 -14.48 -9.92
C HIS A 263 1.92 -14.64 -8.54
N LEU A 264 1.80 -15.88 -8.04
CA LEU A 264 1.33 -16.12 -6.67
C LEU A 264 2.20 -15.39 -5.64
N CYS A 265 3.53 -15.48 -5.75
CA CYS A 265 4.45 -14.77 -4.86
C CYS A 265 4.34 -13.25 -4.99
N ALA A 266 4.18 -12.73 -6.23
CA ALA A 266 3.98 -11.30 -6.47
C ALA A 266 2.67 -10.79 -5.84
N ASP A 267 1.57 -11.54 -5.94
CA ASP A 267 0.29 -11.20 -5.34
C ASP A 267 0.37 -11.18 -3.80
N MET A 268 1.11 -12.13 -3.19
CA MET A 268 1.36 -12.10 -1.75
C MET A 268 2.06 -10.80 -1.32
N LEU A 269 3.06 -10.33 -2.10
CA LEU A 269 3.73 -9.06 -1.83
C LEU A 269 2.78 -7.86 -2.02
N VAL A 270 1.93 -7.86 -3.04
CA VAL A 270 0.95 -6.77 -3.26
C VAL A 270 0.00 -6.64 -2.06
N ARG A 271 -0.54 -7.76 -1.54
CA ARG A 271 -1.39 -7.76 -0.34
C ARG A 271 -0.65 -7.22 0.88
N LEU A 272 0.61 -7.63 1.06
CA LEU A 272 1.45 -7.16 2.16
C LEU A 272 1.71 -5.65 2.09
N GLU A 273 2.00 -5.11 0.92
CA GLU A 273 2.25 -3.67 0.78
C GLU A 273 0.98 -2.84 1.07
N GLN A 274 -0.22 -3.31 0.67
CA GLN A 274 -1.48 -2.68 1.06
C GLN A 274 -1.69 -2.71 2.59
N ALA A 275 -1.49 -3.88 3.21
CA ALA A 275 -1.63 -4.05 4.66
C ALA A 275 -0.69 -3.13 5.43
N ARG A 276 0.58 -3.05 5.03
CA ARG A 276 1.56 -2.17 5.66
C ARG A 276 1.22 -0.70 5.45
N ALA A 277 0.72 -0.32 4.27
CA ALA A 277 0.37 1.07 3.98
C ALA A 277 -0.74 1.57 4.93
N LEU A 278 -1.78 0.77 5.12
CA LEU A 278 -2.88 1.09 6.02
C LEU A 278 -2.47 1.04 7.50
N THR A 279 -1.71 0.02 7.91
CA THR A 279 -1.24 -0.13 9.29
C THR A 279 -0.32 1.03 9.69
N TRP A 280 0.54 1.48 8.78
CA TRP A 280 1.40 2.64 8.99
C TRP A 280 0.61 3.93 9.27
N ASP A 281 -0.46 4.22 8.50
CA ASP A 281 -1.28 5.41 8.76
C ASP A 281 -2.07 5.26 10.07
N ALA A 282 -2.63 4.07 10.34
CA ALA A 282 -3.41 3.83 11.55
C ALA A 282 -2.55 3.94 12.84
N ALA A 283 -1.28 3.53 12.80
CA ALA A 283 -0.38 3.69 13.94
C ALA A 283 -0.05 5.17 14.23
N ARG A 284 -0.07 6.02 13.19
CA ARG A 284 0.13 7.47 13.31
C ARG A 284 -1.14 8.24 13.68
N SER A 285 -2.29 7.58 13.71
CA SER A 285 -3.59 8.23 13.91
C SER A 285 -4.11 8.10 15.34
N ALA A 286 -3.29 7.72 16.33
CA ALA A 286 -3.75 7.43 17.69
C ALA A 286 -4.60 8.57 18.31
N HIS A 287 -4.23 9.82 18.00
CA HIS A 287 -4.90 11.03 18.47
C HIS A 287 -5.84 11.67 17.43
N ASP A 288 -5.96 11.09 16.24
CA ASP A 288 -6.79 11.61 15.16
C ASP A 288 -8.27 11.20 15.37
N PRO A 289 -9.25 12.10 15.20
CA PRO A 289 -10.67 11.74 15.26
C PRO A 289 -11.09 10.63 14.28
N ALA A 290 -10.37 10.47 13.16
CA ALA A 290 -10.59 9.42 12.17
C ALA A 290 -9.95 8.06 12.54
N ARG A 291 -9.31 7.94 13.72
CA ARG A 291 -8.72 6.70 14.23
C ARG A 291 -9.62 5.46 14.05
N PRO A 292 -10.89 5.43 14.49
CA PRO A 292 -11.70 4.21 14.38
C PRO A 292 -11.90 3.75 12.93
N LEU A 293 -11.98 4.70 11.98
CA LEU A 293 -12.03 4.38 10.56
C LEU A 293 -10.73 3.71 10.11
N VAL A 294 -9.58 4.35 10.34
CA VAL A 294 -8.30 3.84 9.80
C VAL A 294 -7.80 2.59 10.52
N ALA A 295 -8.09 2.43 11.81
CA ALA A 295 -7.84 1.21 12.56
C ALA A 295 -8.63 0.02 11.97
N ALA A 296 -9.92 0.25 11.63
CA ALA A 296 -10.73 -0.77 10.97
C ALA A 296 -10.19 -1.10 9.56
N LEU A 297 -9.79 -0.11 8.76
CA LEU A 297 -9.19 -0.35 7.43
C LEU A 297 -7.87 -1.16 7.53
N ALA A 298 -7.02 -0.83 8.49
CA ALA A 298 -5.76 -1.54 8.74
C ALA A 298 -6.01 -3.00 9.14
N ALA A 299 -6.85 -3.24 10.16
CA ALA A 299 -7.16 -4.60 10.61
C ALA A 299 -7.87 -5.43 9.54
N ALA A 300 -8.81 -4.83 8.79
CA ALA A 300 -9.48 -5.50 7.69
C ALA A 300 -8.51 -6.09 6.68
N THR A 301 -7.51 -5.29 6.30
CA THR A 301 -6.57 -5.64 5.24
C THR A 301 -5.43 -6.50 5.74
N ALA A 302 -4.86 -6.18 6.90
CA ALA A 302 -3.69 -6.87 7.44
C ALA A 302 -4.01 -8.31 7.90
N LEU A 303 -5.15 -8.53 8.57
CA LEU A 303 -5.55 -9.86 9.02
C LEU A 303 -5.81 -10.80 7.83
N ASP A 304 -6.49 -10.31 6.79
CA ASP A 304 -6.74 -11.08 5.57
C ASP A 304 -5.43 -11.30 4.78
N ALA A 305 -4.52 -10.31 4.75
CA ALA A 305 -3.20 -10.46 4.11
C ALA A 305 -2.35 -11.51 4.81
N ALA A 306 -2.26 -11.51 6.15
CA ALA A 306 -1.53 -12.53 6.91
C ALA A 306 -2.10 -13.93 6.66
N TYR A 307 -3.42 -14.08 6.74
CA TYR A 307 -4.07 -15.36 6.52
C TYR A 307 -3.91 -15.88 5.08
N GLY A 308 -4.11 -15.01 4.08
CA GLY A 308 -3.92 -15.34 2.68
C GLY A 308 -2.48 -15.69 2.34
N CYS A 309 -1.52 -14.86 2.75
CA CYS A 309 -0.10 -15.10 2.50
C CYS A 309 0.40 -16.37 3.20
N ALA A 310 -0.06 -16.67 4.43
CA ALA A 310 0.33 -17.91 5.10
C ALA A 310 -0.17 -19.15 4.35
N LYS A 311 -1.40 -19.14 3.84
CA LYS A 311 -1.92 -20.22 2.98
C LYS A 311 -1.12 -20.36 1.68
N ASP A 312 -0.87 -19.24 1.01
CA ASP A 312 -0.15 -19.24 -0.26
C ASP A 312 1.32 -19.64 -0.08
N CYS A 313 1.93 -19.32 1.06
CA CYS A 313 3.26 -19.82 1.45
C CYS A 313 3.27 -21.35 1.52
N ILE A 314 2.32 -21.96 2.24
CA ILE A 314 2.18 -23.42 2.29
C ILE A 314 1.98 -23.99 0.88
N GLN A 315 1.17 -23.33 0.04
CA GLN A 315 0.93 -23.74 -1.35
C GLN A 315 2.21 -23.72 -2.20
N VAL A 316 3.07 -22.70 -2.06
CA VAL A 316 4.35 -22.57 -2.77
C VAL A 316 5.36 -23.62 -2.30
N LEU A 317 5.40 -23.89 -1.00
CA LEU A 317 6.27 -24.92 -0.41
C LEU A 317 5.80 -26.34 -0.76
N GLY A 318 4.51 -26.53 -1.02
CA GLY A 318 3.91 -27.84 -1.26
C GLY A 318 3.99 -28.72 -0.01
N GLY A 319 4.38 -29.99 -0.19
CA GLY A 319 4.38 -30.98 0.89
C GLY A 319 5.13 -30.55 2.15
N ILE A 320 6.32 -29.94 2.02
CA ILE A 320 7.13 -29.53 3.18
C ILE A 320 6.42 -28.44 4.02
N GLY A 321 5.72 -27.51 3.38
CA GLY A 321 4.96 -26.47 4.08
C GLY A 321 3.74 -27.01 4.84
N PHE A 322 3.31 -28.23 4.54
CA PHE A 322 2.19 -28.91 5.18
C PHE A 322 2.62 -29.85 6.33
N THR A 323 3.92 -29.90 6.64
CA THR A 323 4.48 -30.73 7.74
C THR A 323 4.54 -29.97 9.06
N TRP A 324 4.65 -30.68 10.19
CA TRP A 324 4.90 -30.06 11.50
C TRP A 324 6.34 -29.54 11.59
N GLU A 325 7.26 -30.16 10.86
CA GLU A 325 8.69 -29.91 10.83
C GLU A 325 9.06 -28.57 10.18
N HIS A 326 8.13 -27.89 9.50
CA HIS A 326 8.37 -26.57 8.90
C HIS A 326 7.51 -25.49 9.56
N ASP A 327 8.09 -24.33 9.89
CA ASP A 327 7.40 -23.24 10.59
C ASP A 327 6.25 -22.57 9.80
N ALA A 328 5.97 -23.00 8.56
CA ALA A 328 4.99 -22.35 7.70
C ALA A 328 3.57 -22.47 8.28
N HIS A 329 3.28 -23.58 8.96
CA HIS A 329 2.01 -23.75 9.65
C HIS A 329 1.84 -22.78 10.83
N LEU A 330 2.92 -22.32 11.47
CA LEU A 330 2.84 -21.36 12.57
C LEU A 330 2.32 -20.01 12.09
N LEU A 331 2.72 -19.58 10.89
CA LEU A 331 2.21 -18.35 10.26
C LEU A 331 0.69 -18.43 10.06
N LEU A 332 0.20 -19.59 9.58
CA LEU A 332 -1.24 -19.80 9.39
C LEU A 332 -1.98 -19.86 10.72
N ARG A 333 -1.43 -20.56 11.71
CA ARG A 333 -2.01 -20.68 13.06
C ARG A 333 -2.08 -19.33 13.77
N ARG A 334 -1.04 -18.50 13.68
CA ARG A 334 -1.03 -17.15 14.25
C ARG A 334 -2.08 -16.26 13.59
N ALA A 335 -2.12 -16.24 12.26
CA ALA A 335 -3.15 -15.49 11.51
C ALA A 335 -4.57 -15.97 11.83
N LEU A 336 -4.77 -17.28 12.02
CA LEU A 336 -6.03 -17.87 12.45
C LEU A 336 -6.44 -17.36 13.83
N VAL A 337 -5.55 -17.45 14.83
CA VAL A 337 -5.85 -17.01 16.20
C VAL A 337 -6.19 -15.52 16.22
N ALA A 338 -5.42 -14.68 15.53
CA ALA A 338 -5.72 -13.25 15.42
C ALA A 338 -7.15 -12.98 14.90
N ARG A 339 -7.57 -13.70 13.84
CA ARG A 339 -8.93 -13.59 13.29
C ARG A 339 -10.02 -14.13 14.21
N GLN A 340 -9.74 -15.10 15.08
CA GLN A 340 -10.72 -15.59 16.04
C GLN A 340 -10.88 -14.65 17.24
N LEU A 341 -9.81 -13.99 17.66
CA LEU A 341 -9.85 -13.03 18.76
C LEU A 341 -10.44 -11.69 18.33
N LEU A 342 -10.09 -11.21 17.14
CA LEU A 342 -10.50 -9.91 16.63
C LEU A 342 -11.58 -9.95 15.56
N GLY A 343 -11.99 -11.10 15.02
CA GLY A 343 -12.92 -11.15 13.89
C GLY A 343 -12.24 -11.11 12.51
N THR A 344 -13.03 -11.32 11.47
CA THR A 344 -12.57 -11.39 10.07
C THR A 344 -12.45 -10.02 9.43
N GLY A 345 -11.76 -9.93 8.30
CA GLY A 345 -11.65 -8.68 7.55
C GLY A 345 -13.01 -8.11 7.13
N ASP A 346 -14.01 -8.94 6.85
CA ASP A 346 -15.37 -8.48 6.49
C ASP A 346 -16.03 -7.65 7.60
N ARG A 347 -15.87 -8.06 8.85
CA ARG A 347 -16.38 -7.30 10.00
C ARG A 347 -15.80 -5.90 10.00
N PHE A 348 -14.48 -5.80 9.92
CA PHE A 348 -13.79 -4.52 9.93
C PHE A 348 -14.07 -3.66 8.68
N ARG A 349 -14.30 -4.26 7.50
CA ARG A 349 -14.76 -3.55 6.30
C ARG A 349 -16.13 -2.90 6.51
N LEU A 350 -17.05 -3.62 7.16
CA LEU A 350 -18.35 -3.08 7.52
C LEU A 350 -18.25 -1.97 8.57
N ASP A 351 -17.36 -2.13 9.56
CA ASP A 351 -17.08 -1.10 10.58
C ASP A 351 -16.52 0.18 9.96
N ALA A 352 -15.51 0.04 9.10
CA ALA A 352 -14.94 1.15 8.36
C ALA A 352 -15.99 1.87 7.49
N LEU A 353 -16.83 1.11 6.79
CA LEU A 353 -17.93 1.69 6.00
C LEU A 353 -18.93 2.44 6.89
N ARG A 354 -19.27 1.93 8.08
CA ARG A 354 -20.14 2.64 9.03
C ARG A 354 -19.55 3.99 9.42
N HIS A 355 -18.25 4.04 9.75
CA HIS A 355 -17.59 5.31 10.06
C HIS A 355 -17.53 6.26 8.85
N ALA A 356 -17.23 5.74 7.66
CA ALA A 356 -17.21 6.57 6.45
C ALA A 356 -18.60 7.11 6.09
N ALA A 357 -19.68 6.34 6.34
CA ALA A 357 -21.05 6.78 6.08
C ALA A 357 -21.48 7.96 6.97
N THR A 358 -20.87 8.16 8.15
CA THR A 358 -21.12 9.34 9.00
C THR A 358 -20.31 10.58 8.56
N GLY A 359 -19.57 10.50 7.46
CA GLY A 359 -18.71 11.58 6.96
C GLY A 359 -17.30 11.60 7.58
N LEU A 360 -16.93 10.60 8.41
CA LEU A 360 -15.58 10.55 8.97
C LEU A 360 -14.55 10.29 7.86
N ARG A 361 -13.54 11.15 7.74
CA ARG A 361 -12.49 11.03 6.71
C ARG A 361 -11.12 11.24 7.34
N ARG A 362 -10.14 10.46 6.89
CA ARG A 362 -8.73 10.67 7.21
C ARG A 362 -8.08 11.53 6.13
N THR A 363 -7.53 12.68 6.51
CA THR A 363 -6.76 13.51 5.58
C THR A 363 -5.28 13.22 5.72
N LEU A 364 -4.68 12.63 4.69
CA LEU A 364 -3.25 12.36 4.62
C LEU A 364 -2.50 13.65 4.25
N ARG A 365 -2.07 14.43 5.24
CA ARG A 365 -1.25 15.63 5.02
C ARG A 365 0.21 15.36 5.35
N LEU A 366 1.09 15.89 4.52
CA LEU A 366 2.50 16.05 4.84
C LEU A 366 2.66 17.38 5.56
N ASP A 367 3.05 17.34 6.82
CA ASP A 367 3.56 18.53 7.48
C ASP A 367 4.90 18.87 6.83
N LEU A 368 4.93 19.99 6.11
CA LEU A 368 6.13 20.44 5.45
C LEU A 368 7.09 20.99 6.53
N PRO A 369 8.37 20.60 6.52
CA PRO A 369 9.34 21.13 7.48
C PRO A 369 9.50 22.64 7.31
N PRO A 370 9.99 23.38 8.33
CA PRO A 370 10.20 24.83 8.23
C PRO A 370 11.06 25.26 7.03
N ALA A 371 11.97 24.40 6.58
CA ALA A 371 12.78 24.61 5.37
C ALA A 371 11.95 24.73 4.07
N ALA A 372 10.66 24.34 4.09
CA ALA A 372 9.76 24.48 2.96
C ALA A 372 9.21 25.90 2.78
N GLU A 373 9.20 26.73 3.83
CA GLU A 373 8.50 28.02 3.79
C GLU A 373 9.03 28.98 2.71
N PRO A 374 10.37 29.10 2.46
CA PRO A 374 10.85 29.91 1.35
C PRO A 374 10.34 29.43 -0.02
N TYR A 375 10.22 28.11 -0.21
CA TYR A 375 9.65 27.55 -1.44
C TYR A 375 8.15 27.83 -1.55
N ARG A 376 7.43 27.82 -0.42
CA ARG A 376 6.00 28.16 -0.37
C ARG A 376 5.75 29.62 -0.68
N GLU A 377 6.52 30.54 -0.11
CA GLU A 377 6.41 31.97 -0.40
C GLU A 377 6.62 32.25 -1.90
N ALA A 378 7.68 31.68 -2.48
CA ALA A 378 7.96 31.79 -3.90
C ALA A 378 6.83 31.20 -4.76
N ALA A 379 6.36 29.99 -4.41
CA ALA A 379 5.28 29.31 -5.12
C ALA A 379 3.97 30.13 -5.05
N ARG A 380 3.61 30.65 -3.88
CA ARG A 380 2.40 31.46 -3.67
C ARG A 380 2.34 32.67 -4.61
N ALA A 381 3.45 33.40 -4.71
CA ALA A 381 3.56 34.53 -5.63
C ALA A 381 3.44 34.09 -7.10
N ALA A 382 4.07 32.97 -7.46
CA ALA A 382 4.09 32.46 -8.83
C ALA A 382 2.77 31.84 -9.29
N VAL A 383 1.99 31.22 -8.38
CA VAL A 383 0.72 30.57 -8.72
C VAL A 383 -0.48 31.52 -8.66
N ALA A 384 -0.38 32.65 -7.97
CA ALA A 384 -1.46 33.63 -7.83
C ALA A 384 -2.14 34.03 -9.16
N PRO A 385 -1.41 34.24 -10.29
CA PRO A 385 -2.04 34.56 -11.58
C PRO A 385 -2.94 33.45 -12.16
N ALA A 386 -2.84 32.22 -11.65
CA ALA A 386 -3.67 31.09 -12.09
C ALA A 386 -4.93 30.87 -11.25
N ALA A 387 -5.13 31.65 -10.17
CA ALA A 387 -6.30 31.54 -9.32
C ALA A 387 -7.60 31.81 -10.11
N GLY A 388 -8.58 30.92 -9.95
CA GLY A 388 -9.88 31.02 -10.64
C GLY A 388 -9.87 30.70 -12.13
N LEU A 389 -8.72 30.35 -12.72
CA LEU A 389 -8.64 29.90 -14.11
C LEU A 389 -9.11 28.45 -14.24
N ASP A 390 -9.61 28.08 -15.43
CA ASP A 390 -9.80 26.68 -15.77
C ASP A 390 -8.44 25.94 -15.83
N PRO A 391 -8.40 24.61 -15.71
CA PRO A 391 -7.13 23.88 -15.63
C PRO A 391 -6.18 24.05 -16.83
N ALA A 392 -6.71 24.28 -18.03
CA ALA A 392 -5.89 24.48 -19.22
C ALA A 392 -5.30 25.89 -19.27
N ALA A 393 -6.08 26.90 -18.90
CA ALA A 393 -5.62 28.27 -18.75
C ALA A 393 -4.58 28.39 -17.62
N ALA A 394 -4.82 27.73 -16.47
CA ALA A 394 -3.85 27.65 -15.38
C ALA A 394 -2.52 27.05 -15.86
N ARG A 395 -2.54 25.92 -16.59
CA ARG A 395 -1.32 25.35 -17.19
C ARG A 395 -0.59 26.34 -18.09
N ARG A 396 -1.31 27.04 -18.97
CA ARG A 396 -0.71 27.98 -19.93
C ARG A 396 0.04 29.12 -19.23
N VAL A 397 -0.48 29.61 -18.11
CA VAL A 397 0.12 30.69 -17.31
C VAL A 397 1.29 30.17 -16.45
N LEU A 398 1.18 28.96 -15.88
CA LEU A 398 2.19 28.41 -14.97
C LEU A 398 3.34 27.67 -15.67
N ALA A 399 3.17 27.26 -16.93
CA ALA A 399 4.22 26.56 -17.66
C ALA A 399 5.47 27.43 -17.91
N PRO A 400 5.36 28.70 -18.35
CA PRO A 400 6.52 29.59 -18.51
C PRO A 400 7.29 29.87 -17.22
N THR A 401 6.64 29.78 -16.06
CA THR A 401 7.29 29.97 -14.75
C THR A 401 7.83 28.67 -14.17
N GLY A 402 7.70 27.54 -14.86
CA GLY A 402 8.10 26.22 -14.40
C GLY A 402 7.15 25.56 -13.37
N HIS A 403 6.13 26.27 -12.88
CA HIS A 403 5.25 25.80 -11.80
C HIS A 403 4.21 24.77 -12.27
N ALA A 404 3.96 24.65 -13.58
CA ALA A 404 3.09 23.60 -14.13
C ALA A 404 3.77 22.21 -14.21
N ALA A 405 5.10 22.15 -14.02
CA ALA A 405 5.91 20.91 -14.01
C ALA A 405 7.21 21.14 -13.22
N PRO A 406 7.13 21.42 -11.90
CA PRO A 406 8.27 21.93 -11.12
C PRO A 406 9.46 20.97 -11.07
N HIS A 407 9.21 19.66 -11.20
CA HIS A 407 10.23 18.61 -11.21
C HIS A 407 11.15 18.63 -12.44
N LEU A 408 10.76 19.27 -13.54
CA LEU A 408 11.59 19.35 -14.73
C LEU A 408 12.75 20.35 -14.52
N PRO A 409 13.91 20.15 -15.15
CA PRO A 409 15.02 21.10 -15.06
C PRO A 409 14.69 22.45 -15.69
N GLU A 410 15.38 23.51 -15.24
CA GLU A 410 15.37 24.80 -15.92
C GLU A 410 15.83 24.66 -17.40
N PRO A 411 15.31 25.49 -18.32
CA PRO A 411 14.30 26.54 -18.13
C PRO A 411 12.84 26.03 -18.21
N TYR A 412 12.63 24.71 -18.27
CA TYR A 412 11.31 24.11 -18.53
C TYR A 412 10.51 23.78 -17.27
N GLY A 413 11.20 23.70 -16.14
CA GLY A 413 10.64 23.61 -14.79
C GLY A 413 11.51 24.40 -13.82
N LEU A 414 11.52 23.97 -12.55
CA LEU A 414 12.30 24.63 -11.49
C LEU A 414 13.55 23.82 -11.08
N GLY A 415 13.77 22.65 -11.67
CA GLY A 415 14.71 21.66 -11.15
C GLY A 415 14.36 21.23 -9.72
N ALA A 416 13.08 21.32 -9.34
CA ALA A 416 12.66 21.24 -7.95
C ALA A 416 12.94 19.86 -7.35
N GLY A 417 13.66 19.84 -6.23
CA GLY A 417 13.71 18.68 -5.36
C GLY A 417 12.33 18.36 -4.75
N PRO A 418 12.14 17.17 -4.15
CA PRO A 418 10.84 16.73 -3.64
C PRO A 418 10.17 17.73 -2.68
N LEU A 419 10.94 18.38 -1.80
CA LEU A 419 10.42 19.37 -0.86
C LEU A 419 9.81 20.60 -1.55
N GLN A 420 10.48 21.13 -2.57
CA GLN A 420 9.99 22.27 -3.33
C GLN A 420 8.79 21.88 -4.19
N GLN A 421 8.75 20.68 -4.76
CA GLN A 421 7.57 20.19 -5.49
C GLN A 421 6.33 20.11 -4.57
N LEU A 422 6.52 19.63 -3.33
CA LEU A 422 5.45 19.60 -2.33
C LEU A 422 4.99 21.00 -1.90
N ALA A 423 5.92 21.94 -1.76
CA ALA A 423 5.57 23.34 -1.47
C ALA A 423 4.74 23.95 -2.60
N VAL A 424 5.10 23.71 -3.87
CA VAL A 424 4.32 24.16 -5.03
C VAL A 424 2.93 23.52 -5.04
N GLN A 425 2.84 22.20 -4.85
CA GLN A 425 1.55 21.51 -4.80
C GLN A 425 0.67 22.04 -3.67
N ARG A 426 1.25 22.31 -2.49
CA ARG A 426 0.52 22.84 -1.35
C ARG A 426 -0.12 24.19 -1.64
N GLU A 427 0.61 25.11 -2.26
CA GLU A 427 0.07 26.43 -2.60
C GLU A 427 -0.97 26.36 -3.74
N LEU A 428 -0.84 25.41 -4.68
CA LEU A 428 -1.89 25.15 -5.67
C LEU A 428 -3.17 24.65 -4.99
N ASP A 429 -3.07 23.69 -4.07
CA ASP A 429 -4.20 23.13 -3.33
C ASP A 429 -4.88 24.20 -2.46
N ASP A 430 -4.10 24.97 -1.69
CA ASP A 430 -4.61 26.03 -0.81
C ASP A 430 -5.29 27.17 -1.61
N ALA A 431 -4.86 27.41 -2.85
CA ALA A 431 -5.49 28.36 -3.77
C ALA A 431 -6.65 27.77 -4.60
N GLY A 432 -6.94 26.47 -4.46
CA GLY A 432 -7.96 25.78 -5.26
C GLY A 432 -7.62 25.69 -6.75
N ILE A 433 -6.34 25.73 -7.11
CA ILE A 433 -5.87 25.71 -8.51
C ILE A 433 -5.64 24.27 -8.94
N THR A 434 -6.37 23.85 -9.97
CA THR A 434 -6.10 22.59 -10.67
C THR A 434 -5.34 22.88 -11.97
N VAL A 435 -4.30 22.11 -12.27
CA VAL A 435 -3.51 22.25 -13.51
C VAL A 435 -3.82 21.07 -14.44
N ALA A 436 -4.15 21.33 -15.70
CA ALA A 436 -4.45 20.28 -16.66
C ALA A 436 -3.28 19.30 -16.83
N GLY A 437 -3.57 18.02 -17.09
CA GLY A 437 -2.56 17.03 -17.49
C GLY A 437 -2.06 17.26 -18.91
N LEU A 438 -0.90 16.67 -19.25
CA LEU A 438 -0.33 16.70 -20.60
C LEU A 438 -0.69 15.47 -21.46
N GLY A 439 -1.42 14.50 -20.89
CA GLY A 439 -1.71 13.24 -21.56
C GLY A 439 -0.43 12.50 -21.96
N ILE A 440 -0.37 12.02 -23.22
CA ILE A 440 0.83 11.34 -23.76
C ILE A 440 2.09 12.19 -23.62
N ALA A 441 1.97 13.53 -23.68
CA ALA A 441 3.13 14.40 -23.59
C ALA A 441 3.85 14.35 -22.23
N THR A 442 3.19 13.88 -21.16
CA THR A 442 3.83 13.75 -19.84
C THR A 442 5.08 12.87 -19.88
N TRP A 443 5.12 11.82 -20.70
CA TRP A 443 6.30 10.96 -20.84
C TRP A 443 7.15 11.25 -22.09
N VAL A 444 6.62 12.05 -23.02
CA VAL A 444 7.41 12.58 -24.16
C VAL A 444 8.41 13.63 -23.66
N VAL A 445 7.96 14.56 -22.82
CA VAL A 445 8.79 15.69 -22.35
C VAL A 445 10.09 15.23 -21.69
N PRO A 446 10.09 14.30 -20.70
CA PRO A 446 11.33 13.78 -20.12
C PRO A 446 12.24 13.08 -21.14
N SER A 447 11.66 12.39 -22.13
CA SER A 447 12.43 11.71 -23.17
C SER A 447 13.16 12.72 -24.07
N LEU A 448 12.50 13.80 -24.44
CA LEU A 448 13.08 14.88 -25.24
C LEU A 448 14.12 15.70 -24.46
N LEU A 449 13.90 15.95 -23.17
CA LEU A 449 14.91 16.59 -22.31
C LEU A 449 16.18 15.75 -22.22
N ALA A 450 16.04 14.43 -22.10
CA ALA A 450 17.19 13.53 -21.92
C ALA A 450 17.93 13.19 -23.22
N HIS A 451 17.23 13.19 -24.36
CA HIS A 451 17.74 12.61 -25.61
C HIS A 451 17.51 13.47 -26.85
N GLY A 452 16.69 14.51 -26.77
CA GLY A 452 16.46 15.44 -27.88
C GLY A 452 17.62 16.41 -28.05
N THR A 453 17.87 16.83 -29.28
CA THR A 453 18.85 17.88 -29.59
C THR A 453 18.37 19.24 -29.04
N PRO A 454 19.26 20.22 -28.82
CA PRO A 454 18.85 21.56 -28.39
C PRO A 454 17.77 22.19 -29.28
N ALA A 455 17.86 22.01 -30.60
CA ALA A 455 16.87 22.50 -31.55
C ALA A 455 15.51 21.81 -31.37
N GLN A 456 15.48 20.49 -31.17
CA GLN A 456 14.24 19.76 -30.86
C GLN A 456 13.64 20.21 -29.52
N GLN A 457 14.47 20.42 -28.50
CA GLN A 457 14.01 20.90 -27.20
C GLN A 457 13.38 22.29 -27.30
N GLU A 458 14.05 23.23 -27.96
CA GLU A 458 13.55 24.60 -28.20
C GLU A 458 12.24 24.59 -28.99
N GLN A 459 12.17 23.81 -30.06
CA GLN A 459 10.99 23.74 -30.93
C GLN A 459 9.78 23.09 -30.25
N HIS A 460 9.97 22.06 -29.41
CA HIS A 460 8.88 21.21 -28.95
C HIS A 460 8.45 21.41 -27.49
N LEU A 461 9.36 21.68 -26.56
CA LEU A 461 9.05 21.61 -25.13
C LEU A 461 8.15 22.75 -24.66
N GLY A 462 8.47 24.00 -25.00
CA GLY A 462 7.70 25.17 -24.54
C GLY A 462 6.21 25.10 -24.91
N PRO A 463 5.86 24.94 -26.20
CA PRO A 463 4.46 24.78 -26.62
C PRO A 463 3.78 23.56 -26.00
N THR A 464 4.50 22.45 -25.84
CA THR A 464 3.96 21.24 -25.22
C THR A 464 3.61 21.47 -23.75
N LEU A 465 4.49 22.11 -22.97
CA LEU A 465 4.30 22.37 -21.55
C LEU A 465 3.12 23.31 -21.26
N ARG A 466 2.84 24.25 -22.18
CA ARG A 466 1.65 25.11 -22.17
C ARG A 466 0.35 24.41 -22.58
N GLY A 467 0.43 23.14 -23.02
CA GLY A 467 -0.71 22.36 -23.50
C GLY A 467 -1.15 22.72 -24.93
N GLU A 468 -0.29 23.37 -25.72
CA GLU A 468 -0.61 23.82 -27.09
C GLU A 468 -0.38 22.71 -28.13
N ARG A 469 0.36 21.66 -27.78
CA ARG A 469 0.64 20.51 -28.65
C ARG A 469 0.13 19.21 -28.04
N ARG A 470 -0.63 18.48 -28.84
CA ARG A 470 -1.09 17.12 -28.55
C ARG A 470 -0.13 16.10 -29.14
N TRP A 471 0.07 15.02 -28.42
CA TRP A 471 1.03 13.98 -28.76
C TRP A 471 0.36 12.60 -28.85
N CYS A 472 0.89 11.74 -29.70
CA CYS A 472 0.55 10.31 -29.73
C CYS A 472 1.82 9.43 -29.66
N GLN A 473 1.66 8.17 -29.26
CA GLN A 473 2.75 7.20 -29.15
C GLN A 473 2.59 6.09 -30.17
N LEU A 474 3.53 6.03 -31.11
CA LEU A 474 3.52 5.16 -32.30
C LEU A 474 4.44 3.97 -32.10
N PHE A 475 4.22 3.19 -31.04
CA PHE A 475 5.10 2.08 -30.66
C PHE A 475 4.53 0.74 -31.12
N SER A 476 3.37 0.37 -30.60
CA SER A 476 2.73 -0.93 -30.80
C SER A 476 2.37 -1.21 -32.26
N GLU A 477 2.54 -2.47 -32.66
CA GLU A 477 2.20 -3.01 -33.97
C GLU A 477 1.31 -4.25 -33.81
N PRO A 478 0.57 -4.67 -34.86
CA PRO A 478 -0.24 -5.89 -34.79
C PRO A 478 0.55 -7.13 -34.35
N GLY A 479 1.82 -7.22 -34.75
CA GLY A 479 2.73 -8.31 -34.37
C GLY A 479 3.69 -8.00 -33.22
N ALA A 480 3.67 -6.79 -32.64
CA ALA A 480 4.61 -6.37 -31.60
C ALA A 480 3.95 -5.42 -30.58
N GLY A 481 3.49 -5.99 -29.46
CA GLY A 481 2.97 -5.26 -28.30
C GLY A 481 3.85 -5.46 -27.07
N SER A 482 3.63 -6.56 -26.34
CA SER A 482 4.43 -6.88 -25.13
C SER A 482 5.91 -7.12 -25.45
N ASP A 483 6.23 -7.77 -26.58
CA ASP A 483 7.59 -7.86 -27.12
C ASP A 483 7.84 -6.72 -28.11
N LEU A 484 7.76 -5.48 -27.62
CA LEU A 484 7.87 -4.26 -28.43
C LEU A 484 9.15 -4.23 -29.30
N ALA A 485 10.24 -4.83 -28.82
CA ALA A 485 11.51 -4.88 -29.54
C ALA A 485 11.44 -5.69 -30.85
N SER A 486 10.39 -6.48 -31.07
CA SER A 486 10.17 -7.26 -32.30
C SER A 486 9.37 -6.51 -33.38
N LEU A 487 9.18 -5.20 -33.21
CA LEU A 487 8.51 -4.33 -34.19
C LEU A 487 9.22 -4.35 -35.56
N ARG A 488 8.44 -4.15 -36.62
CA ARG A 488 8.80 -4.31 -38.04
C ARG A 488 8.59 -3.06 -38.89
N THR A 489 7.93 -2.01 -38.38
CA THR A 489 7.90 -0.70 -39.07
C THR A 489 9.32 -0.29 -39.37
N ARG A 490 9.65 -0.01 -40.62
CA ARG A 490 11.02 0.27 -41.06
C ARG A 490 11.21 1.72 -41.40
N ALA A 491 12.44 2.19 -41.22
CA ALA A 491 12.91 3.52 -41.57
C ALA A 491 14.17 3.39 -42.43
N GLU A 492 14.07 3.78 -43.70
CA GLU A 492 15.18 3.70 -44.66
C GLU A 492 15.71 5.10 -44.95
N ARG A 493 17.04 5.28 -45.00
CA ARG A 493 17.61 6.59 -45.37
C ARG A 493 17.24 6.96 -46.82
N THR A 494 16.82 8.20 -47.02
CA THR A 494 16.61 8.78 -48.35
C THR A 494 17.89 9.45 -48.85
N GLY A 495 17.99 9.68 -50.17
CA GLY A 495 19.19 10.25 -50.79
C GLY A 495 19.52 11.70 -50.38
N ASP A 496 18.54 12.41 -49.83
CA ASP A 496 18.64 13.77 -49.27
C ASP A 496 18.92 13.77 -47.74
N GLY A 497 19.17 12.60 -47.15
CA GLY A 497 19.55 12.45 -45.74
C GLY A 497 18.38 12.28 -44.76
N GLY A 498 17.14 12.38 -45.23
CA GLY A 498 15.93 12.07 -44.46
C GLY A 498 15.68 10.57 -44.28
N TRP A 499 14.45 10.24 -43.86
CA TRP A 499 14.02 8.88 -43.55
C TRP A 499 12.66 8.57 -44.17
N ARG A 500 12.60 7.50 -44.97
CA ARG A 500 11.35 6.95 -45.48
C ARG A 500 10.83 5.89 -44.51
N ILE A 501 9.67 6.16 -43.94
CA ILE A 501 9.00 5.25 -43.01
C ILE A 501 7.98 4.40 -43.77
N THR A 502 7.96 3.11 -43.51
CA THR A 502 6.91 2.22 -44.01
C THR A 502 6.54 1.17 -42.98
N GLY A 503 5.26 1.07 -42.67
CA GLY A 503 4.74 0.11 -41.70
C GLY A 503 3.38 0.49 -41.16
N GLN A 504 2.97 -0.22 -40.12
CA GLN A 504 1.67 -0.06 -39.47
C GLN A 504 1.85 -0.02 -37.96
N LYS A 505 1.30 1.00 -37.34
CA LYS A 505 1.11 1.10 -35.90
C LYS A 505 -0.36 0.91 -35.57
N VAL A 506 -0.63 0.41 -34.37
CA VAL A 506 -2.00 0.13 -33.90
C VAL A 506 -2.11 0.43 -32.40
N TRP A 507 -3.34 0.62 -31.92
CA TRP A 507 -3.64 1.05 -30.56
C TRP A 507 -3.10 2.44 -30.21
N THR A 508 -2.88 3.29 -31.23
CA THR A 508 -2.31 4.63 -31.03
C THR A 508 -3.39 5.58 -30.50
N SER A 509 -3.34 5.86 -29.20
CA SER A 509 -4.27 6.81 -28.56
C SER A 509 -4.12 8.22 -29.14
N ALA A 510 -5.26 8.84 -29.40
CA ALA A 510 -5.40 10.23 -29.83
C ALA A 510 -4.71 10.63 -31.14
N ALA A 511 -4.27 9.68 -31.99
CA ALA A 511 -3.52 9.96 -33.22
C ALA A 511 -4.22 10.98 -34.13
N GLN A 512 -5.54 10.83 -34.34
CA GLN A 512 -6.33 11.73 -35.19
C GLN A 512 -6.42 13.18 -34.69
N TRP A 513 -6.04 13.44 -33.43
CA TRP A 513 -6.01 14.78 -32.84
C TRP A 513 -4.61 15.26 -32.49
N ALA A 514 -3.59 14.42 -32.69
CA ALA A 514 -2.21 14.72 -32.34
C ALA A 514 -1.59 15.71 -33.33
N ASP A 515 -0.78 16.62 -32.82
CA ASP A 515 0.09 17.47 -33.62
C ASP A 515 1.39 16.73 -33.96
N PHE A 516 1.92 15.99 -32.97
CA PHE A 516 3.16 15.22 -33.12
C PHE A 516 3.04 13.79 -32.60
N GLY A 517 3.87 12.91 -33.14
CA GLY A 517 4.00 11.52 -32.71
C GLY A 517 5.44 11.17 -32.32
N ILE A 518 5.59 10.31 -31.33
CA ILE A 518 6.86 9.63 -31.04
C ILE A 518 6.85 8.22 -31.65
N LEU A 519 7.70 7.97 -32.64
CA LEU A 519 7.73 6.74 -33.42
C LEU A 519 8.97 5.92 -33.10
N LEU A 520 8.79 4.61 -32.98
CA LEU A 520 9.90 3.65 -32.92
C LEU A 520 9.86 2.78 -34.19
N ALA A 521 10.96 2.79 -34.95
CA ALA A 521 11.08 2.06 -36.21
C ALA A 521 12.44 1.34 -36.34
N ARG A 522 12.47 0.26 -37.11
CA ARG A 522 13.63 -0.55 -37.48
C ARG A 522 14.46 0.18 -38.53
N THR A 523 15.69 0.51 -38.20
CA THR A 523 16.68 1.10 -39.12
C THR A 523 17.75 0.10 -39.55
N ASP A 524 18.03 -0.90 -38.71
CA ASP A 524 18.89 -2.04 -39.05
C ASP A 524 18.13 -3.36 -38.76
N PRO A 525 17.71 -4.11 -39.80
CA PRO A 525 17.00 -5.38 -39.65
C PRO A 525 17.91 -6.55 -39.25
N ASP A 526 19.23 -6.42 -39.45
CA ASP A 526 20.21 -7.49 -39.18
C ASP A 526 20.77 -7.40 -37.75
N ALA A 527 20.59 -6.27 -37.08
CA ALA A 527 20.96 -6.09 -35.68
C ALA A 527 20.09 -6.91 -34.71
N PRO A 528 20.62 -7.31 -33.54
CA PRO A 528 19.82 -7.93 -32.47
C PRO A 528 18.60 -7.08 -32.11
N LYS A 529 17.45 -7.66 -31.77
CA LYS A 529 16.16 -6.94 -31.64
C LYS A 529 16.15 -5.62 -30.86
N HIS A 530 16.94 -5.49 -29.80
CA HIS A 530 17.07 -4.28 -28.97
C HIS A 530 18.09 -3.25 -29.49
N ARG A 531 18.76 -3.58 -30.58
CA ARG A 531 19.65 -2.77 -31.42
C ARG A 531 19.01 -2.64 -32.81
N GLY A 532 19.39 -1.63 -33.58
CA GLY A 532 18.78 -1.40 -34.90
C GLY A 532 17.40 -0.74 -34.86
N LEU A 533 17.01 -0.18 -33.71
CA LEU A 533 15.80 0.63 -33.57
C LEU A 533 16.19 2.09 -33.49
N THR A 534 15.43 2.97 -34.14
CA THR A 534 15.60 4.42 -34.04
C THR A 534 14.30 5.08 -33.60
N TYR A 535 14.43 6.12 -32.78
CA TYR A 535 13.33 6.90 -32.22
C TYR A 535 13.16 8.18 -33.05
N PHE A 536 11.94 8.49 -33.48
CA PHE A 536 11.65 9.62 -34.37
C PHE A 536 10.54 10.52 -33.82
N LEU A 537 10.65 11.82 -34.12
CA LEU A 537 9.55 12.76 -34.08
C LEU A 537 8.82 12.77 -35.42
N VAL A 538 7.49 12.74 -35.37
CA VAL A 538 6.62 12.72 -36.54
C VAL A 538 5.67 13.90 -36.46
N ASP A 539 5.64 14.78 -37.47
CA ASP A 539 4.57 15.75 -37.64
C ASP A 539 3.35 15.01 -38.19
N MET A 540 2.33 14.83 -37.35
CA MET A 540 1.16 14.01 -37.67
C MET A 540 0.21 14.70 -38.66
N LYS A 541 0.34 16.01 -38.84
CA LYS A 541 -0.59 16.83 -39.65
C LYS A 541 -0.04 17.13 -41.03
N ASN A 542 1.27 17.38 -41.13
CA ASN A 542 1.87 17.91 -42.34
C ASN A 542 2.76 16.91 -43.08
N THR A 543 3.03 15.73 -42.52
CA THR A 543 3.83 14.69 -43.20
C THR A 543 2.95 13.89 -44.17
N PRO A 544 3.21 13.92 -45.49
CA PRO A 544 2.49 13.09 -46.45
C PRO A 544 2.78 11.60 -46.24
N GLY A 545 1.85 10.72 -46.64
CA GLY A 545 2.01 9.28 -46.52
C GLY A 545 1.65 8.71 -45.13
N ILE A 546 1.03 9.53 -44.26
CA ILE A 546 0.42 9.07 -43.01
C ILE A 546 -1.09 8.95 -43.21
N GLU A 547 -1.62 7.74 -43.03
CA GLU A 547 -3.06 7.49 -42.99
C GLU A 547 -3.47 7.05 -41.58
N ILE A 548 -4.44 7.76 -40.99
CA ILE A 548 -4.95 7.48 -39.65
C ILE A 548 -6.36 6.90 -39.79
N ARG A 549 -6.57 5.70 -39.25
CA ARG A 549 -7.88 5.03 -39.22
C ARG A 549 -8.35 4.87 -37.78
N PRO A 550 -9.39 5.60 -37.35
CA PRO A 550 -9.94 5.45 -35.99
C PRO A 550 -10.49 4.04 -35.77
N LEU A 551 -10.20 3.47 -34.61
CA LEU A 551 -10.69 2.17 -34.18
C LEU A 551 -11.81 2.35 -33.17
N LYS A 552 -12.99 1.81 -33.49
CA LYS A 552 -14.12 1.84 -32.59
C LYS A 552 -13.90 0.85 -31.44
N GLU A 553 -13.80 1.36 -30.22
CA GLU A 553 -13.57 0.56 -29.02
C GLU A 553 -14.88 0.10 -28.38
N ILE A 554 -14.80 -0.71 -27.32
CA ILE A 554 -15.95 -1.36 -26.69
C ILE A 554 -16.99 -0.35 -26.14
N THR A 555 -16.56 0.86 -25.80
CA THR A 555 -17.47 1.94 -25.39
C THR A 555 -18.32 2.48 -26.55
N GLY A 556 -17.83 2.34 -27.78
CA GLY A 556 -18.34 3.00 -28.97
C GLY A 556 -17.55 4.23 -29.39
N ASP A 557 -16.59 4.68 -28.57
CA ASP A 557 -15.71 5.80 -28.90
C ASP A 557 -14.58 5.35 -29.85
N SER A 558 -13.73 6.29 -30.27
CA SER A 558 -12.58 6.00 -31.15
C SER A 558 -11.34 6.74 -30.67
N LEU A 559 -10.91 6.44 -29.44
CA LEU A 559 -9.68 6.98 -28.88
C LEU A 559 -8.44 6.38 -29.54
N PHE A 560 -8.50 5.09 -29.89
CA PHE A 560 -7.41 4.37 -30.58
C PHE A 560 -7.48 4.51 -32.09
N ASN A 561 -6.32 4.39 -32.73
CA ASN A 561 -6.19 4.48 -34.17
C ASN A 561 -5.20 3.43 -34.68
N GLU A 562 -5.42 2.94 -35.89
CA GLU A 562 -4.34 2.45 -36.74
C GLU A 562 -3.69 3.65 -37.41
N VAL A 563 -2.36 3.60 -37.52
CA VAL A 563 -1.58 4.60 -38.24
C VAL A 563 -0.71 3.87 -39.25
N TRP A 564 -1.00 4.10 -40.52
CA TRP A 564 -0.28 3.53 -41.65
C TRP A 564 0.72 4.55 -42.16
N PHE A 565 1.96 4.10 -42.35
CA PHE A 565 3.01 4.84 -43.01
C PHE A 565 3.25 4.19 -44.36
N ASP A 566 2.91 4.90 -45.44
CA ASP A 566 3.17 4.48 -46.82
C ASP A 566 4.20 5.43 -47.44
N GLY A 567 5.47 5.11 -47.23
CA GLY A 567 6.58 5.91 -47.73
C GLY A 567 6.68 7.33 -47.15
N ALA A 568 6.14 7.56 -45.94
CA ALA A 568 6.18 8.87 -45.28
C ALA A 568 7.64 9.33 -45.08
N VAL A 569 7.97 10.54 -45.55
CA VAL A 569 9.36 11.06 -45.49
C VAL A 569 9.49 12.01 -44.31
N LEU A 570 10.31 11.61 -43.34
CA LEU A 570 10.71 12.44 -42.22
C LEU A 570 12.05 13.14 -42.52
N PRO A 571 12.28 14.36 -42.01
CA PRO A 571 13.54 15.06 -42.17
C PRO A 571 14.69 14.36 -41.41
N ALA A 572 15.93 14.70 -41.76
CA ALA A 572 17.12 14.09 -41.15
C ALA A 572 17.20 14.31 -39.63
N ASP A 573 16.72 15.46 -39.17
CA ASP A 573 16.69 15.90 -37.77
C ASP A 573 15.47 15.38 -37.00
N ALA A 574 14.66 14.49 -37.59
CA ALA A 574 13.56 13.82 -36.89
C ALA A 574 14.05 12.80 -35.85
N VAL A 575 15.30 12.35 -35.93
CA VAL A 575 15.88 11.34 -35.01
C VAL A 575 16.08 11.95 -33.62
N VAL A 576 15.59 11.26 -32.59
CA VAL A 576 15.85 11.58 -31.18
C VAL A 576 16.88 10.61 -30.63
N GLY A 577 18.00 11.13 -30.12
CA GLY A 577 19.16 10.34 -29.75
C GLY A 577 19.97 9.88 -30.97
N GLU A 578 20.46 8.65 -30.94
CA GLU A 578 21.32 8.08 -31.99
C GLU A 578 20.56 7.05 -32.84
N VAL A 579 20.94 6.96 -34.11
CA VAL A 579 20.46 5.89 -35.02
C VAL A 579 20.85 4.53 -34.43
N ASP A 580 19.94 3.56 -34.53
CA ASP A 580 20.06 2.18 -34.03
C ASP A 580 20.11 2.01 -32.49
N ASP A 581 20.06 3.12 -31.72
CA ASP A 581 20.02 3.15 -30.24
C ASP A 581 18.70 3.69 -29.67
N GLY A 582 17.65 3.77 -30.49
CA GLY A 582 16.31 4.23 -30.11
C GLY A 582 15.64 3.41 -28.99
N TRP A 583 16.08 2.15 -28.76
CA TRP A 583 15.60 1.36 -27.62
C TRP A 583 15.95 1.99 -26.27
N ARG A 584 17.09 2.70 -26.16
CA ARG A 584 17.45 3.43 -24.94
C ARG A 584 16.45 4.55 -24.65
N VAL A 585 16.09 5.32 -25.66
CA VAL A 585 15.09 6.40 -25.58
C VAL A 585 13.71 5.82 -25.25
N ALA A 586 13.30 4.75 -25.94
CA ALA A 586 12.02 4.08 -25.67
C ALA A 586 11.90 3.54 -24.24
N ARG A 587 12.98 2.98 -23.66
CA ARG A 587 12.98 2.55 -22.24
C ARG A 587 12.82 3.72 -21.27
N ASN A 588 13.39 4.89 -21.58
CA ASN A 588 13.16 6.11 -20.81
C ASN A 588 11.67 6.51 -20.87
N THR A 589 11.09 6.55 -22.08
CA THR A 589 9.65 6.84 -22.28
C THR A 589 8.76 5.87 -21.48
N LEU A 590 8.96 4.56 -21.63
CA LEU A 590 8.18 3.51 -20.95
C LEU A 590 8.40 3.47 -19.42
N GLY A 591 9.52 4.02 -18.94
CA GLY A 591 9.79 4.22 -17.52
C GLY A 591 8.88 5.31 -16.94
N ASN A 592 8.88 6.48 -17.59
CA ASN A 592 8.06 7.62 -17.21
C ASN A 592 6.56 7.35 -17.36
N GLU A 593 6.15 6.64 -18.43
CA GLU A 593 4.76 6.22 -18.64
C GLU A 593 4.23 5.39 -17.46
N ARG A 594 5.01 4.43 -16.95
CA ARG A 594 4.61 3.59 -15.82
C ARG A 594 4.40 4.36 -14.52
N VAL A 595 5.26 5.34 -14.24
CA VAL A 595 5.10 6.22 -13.07
C VAL A 595 3.84 7.06 -13.24
N HIS A 596 3.67 7.69 -14.39
CA HIS A 596 2.52 8.54 -14.66
C HIS A 596 1.20 7.78 -14.62
N MET A 597 1.13 6.57 -15.18
CA MET A 597 -0.08 5.75 -15.13
C MET A 597 -0.43 5.27 -13.71
N ALA A 598 0.55 5.18 -12.80
CA ALA A 598 0.28 4.93 -11.39
C ALA A 598 -0.25 6.18 -10.66
N ASP A 599 0.11 7.38 -11.12
CA ASP A 599 -0.28 8.66 -10.51
C ASP A 599 -1.57 9.28 -11.10
N GLN A 600 -1.85 9.07 -12.39
CA GLN A 600 -2.91 9.76 -13.14
C GLN A 600 -4.33 9.32 -12.81
N VAL A 601 -4.51 8.16 -12.21
CA VAL A 601 -5.85 7.61 -12.09
C VAL A 601 -6.43 7.91 -10.70
N VAL A 602 -6.57 9.22 -10.48
CA VAL A 602 -7.52 9.84 -9.55
C VAL A 602 -8.67 10.34 -10.42
N PHE A 603 -9.38 9.43 -11.09
CA PHE A 603 -10.78 9.74 -11.33
C PHE A 603 -11.40 9.96 -9.94
N ASP A 604 -12.36 10.87 -9.81
CA ASP A 604 -13.35 10.66 -8.77
C ASP A 604 -13.90 9.26 -9.05
N THR A 605 -13.46 8.28 -8.27
CA THR A 605 -13.86 6.89 -8.46
C THR A 605 -15.36 6.76 -8.29
N GLY A 606 -16.05 7.81 -7.81
CA GLY A 606 -17.43 7.73 -7.40
C GLY A 606 -17.54 6.97 -6.09
N LEU A 607 -16.43 6.70 -5.38
CA LEU A 607 -16.45 5.97 -4.12
C LEU A 607 -17.32 6.68 -3.07
N GLU A 608 -17.31 8.01 -3.03
CA GLU A 608 -18.21 8.77 -2.15
C GLU A 608 -19.69 8.54 -2.51
N ALA A 609 -20.00 8.51 -3.81
CA ALA A 609 -21.33 8.18 -4.29
C ALA A 609 -21.70 6.72 -3.97
N LEU A 610 -20.74 5.78 -4.05
CA LEU A 610 -20.92 4.37 -3.68
C LEU A 610 -21.15 4.19 -2.18
N ILE A 611 -20.39 4.88 -1.33
CA ILE A 611 -20.58 4.86 0.12
C ILE A 611 -22.01 5.28 0.44
N LYS A 612 -22.46 6.39 -0.14
CA LYS A 612 -23.84 6.88 0.02
C LYS A 612 -24.88 5.90 -0.51
N ALA A 613 -24.68 5.37 -1.72
CA ALA A 613 -25.63 4.44 -2.35
C ALA A 613 -25.70 3.08 -1.65
N SER A 614 -24.62 2.65 -0.98
CA SER A 614 -24.56 1.38 -0.26
C SER A 614 -25.20 1.39 1.12
N ALA A 615 -25.62 2.55 1.63
CA ALA A 615 -26.15 2.69 3.00
C ALA A 615 -27.32 1.75 3.30
N GLU A 616 -28.25 1.62 2.34
CA GLU A 616 -29.46 0.77 2.43
C GLU A 616 -29.30 -0.57 1.67
N ALA A 617 -28.10 -0.87 1.17
CA ALA A 617 -27.85 -2.10 0.43
C ALA A 617 -27.63 -3.30 1.36
N ASP A 618 -27.69 -4.50 0.79
CA ASP A 618 -27.43 -5.72 1.54
C ASP A 618 -25.99 -5.81 2.10
N GLY A 619 -25.76 -6.77 2.99
CA GLY A 619 -24.45 -6.97 3.61
C GLY A 619 -23.32 -7.28 2.63
N SER A 620 -23.62 -7.89 1.48
CA SER A 620 -22.62 -8.23 0.45
C SER A 620 -22.12 -6.98 -0.27
N VAL A 621 -23.05 -6.12 -0.71
CA VAL A 621 -22.72 -4.82 -1.30
C VAL A 621 -21.94 -3.97 -0.31
N ARG A 622 -22.40 -3.88 0.94
CA ARG A 622 -21.72 -3.11 1.99
C ARG A 622 -20.31 -3.61 2.26
N ALA A 623 -20.10 -4.93 2.32
CA ALA A 623 -18.76 -5.51 2.48
C ALA A 623 -17.84 -5.18 1.29
N ARG A 624 -18.35 -5.25 0.05
CA ARG A 624 -17.60 -4.88 -1.16
C ARG A 624 -17.27 -3.38 -1.20
N THR A 625 -18.18 -2.50 -0.81
CA THR A 625 -17.89 -1.06 -0.69
C THR A 625 -16.83 -0.80 0.38
N GLY A 626 -16.89 -1.50 1.53
CA GLY A 626 -15.85 -1.42 2.55
C GLY A 626 -14.47 -1.90 2.04
N ALA A 627 -14.43 -2.90 1.17
CA ALA A 627 -13.19 -3.34 0.50
C ALA A 627 -12.64 -2.25 -0.43
N LEU A 628 -13.49 -1.63 -1.25
CA LEU A 628 -13.10 -0.51 -2.12
C LEU A 628 -12.57 0.69 -1.30
N LEU A 629 -13.18 0.97 -0.15
CA LEU A 629 -12.71 2.01 0.76
C LEU A 629 -11.30 1.71 1.30
N ALA A 630 -11.02 0.46 1.69
CA ALA A 630 -9.69 0.04 2.12
C ALA A 630 -8.65 0.12 0.99
N GLU A 631 -9.02 -0.28 -0.23
CA GLU A 631 -8.15 -0.16 -1.40
C GLU A 631 -7.82 1.30 -1.74
N ALA A 632 -8.82 2.19 -1.72
CA ALA A 632 -8.62 3.61 -1.99
C ALA A 632 -7.71 4.27 -0.95
N HIS A 633 -7.94 4.00 0.34
CA HIS A 633 -7.07 4.52 1.41
C HIS A 633 -5.66 3.93 1.34
N ALA A 634 -5.52 2.65 0.97
CA ALA A 634 -4.21 2.03 0.78
C ALA A 634 -3.44 2.68 -0.37
N LEU A 635 -4.08 2.99 -1.49
CA LEU A 635 -3.46 3.71 -2.61
C LEU A 635 -2.98 5.10 -2.19
N ALA A 636 -3.79 5.83 -1.42
CA ALA A 636 -3.41 7.14 -0.89
C ALA A 636 -2.20 7.03 0.07
N CYS A 637 -2.19 6.03 0.94
CA CYS A 637 -1.06 5.75 1.84
C CYS A 637 0.20 5.33 1.08
N ILE A 638 0.10 4.48 0.04
CA ILE A 638 1.23 4.08 -0.82
C ILE A 638 1.82 5.31 -1.52
N GLY A 639 0.97 6.20 -2.05
CA GLY A 639 1.39 7.46 -2.65
C GLY A 639 2.18 8.31 -1.66
N LEU A 640 1.61 8.58 -0.49
CA LEU A 640 2.25 9.37 0.56
C LEU A 640 3.58 8.76 1.03
N ARG A 641 3.63 7.45 1.27
CA ARG A 641 4.85 6.74 1.68
C ARG A 641 5.95 6.84 0.61
N THR A 642 5.58 6.77 -0.66
CA THR A 642 6.52 6.92 -1.78
C THR A 642 7.13 8.32 -1.77
N THR A 643 6.30 9.35 -1.62
CA THR A 643 6.73 10.74 -1.52
C THR A 643 7.69 10.98 -0.35
N LEU A 644 7.37 10.42 0.83
CA LEU A 644 8.24 10.53 2.02
C LEU A 644 9.64 9.95 1.79
N LEU A 645 9.73 8.82 1.10
CA LEU A 645 11.01 8.20 0.76
C LEU A 645 11.81 9.06 -0.21
N GLN A 646 11.16 9.61 -1.24
CA GLN A 646 11.81 10.50 -2.21
C GLN A 646 12.36 11.76 -1.53
N VAL A 647 11.57 12.39 -0.66
CA VAL A 647 12.01 13.57 0.14
C VAL A 647 13.22 13.23 1.00
N SER A 648 13.30 11.98 1.49
CA SER A 648 14.42 11.48 2.28
C SER A 648 15.62 11.00 1.44
N GLY A 649 15.63 11.26 0.12
CA GLY A 649 16.73 10.91 -0.78
C GLY A 649 16.79 9.42 -1.17
N LEU A 650 15.69 8.68 -1.01
CA LEU A 650 15.64 7.24 -1.28
C LEU A 650 14.86 6.95 -2.57
N GLU A 651 15.41 6.05 -3.39
CA GLU A 651 14.80 5.62 -4.64
C GLU A 651 13.53 4.77 -4.40
N PRO A 652 12.37 5.10 -5.01
CA PRO A 652 11.10 4.37 -4.85
C PRO A 652 11.08 2.89 -5.29
N GLY A 653 12.15 2.36 -5.88
CA GLY A 653 12.21 0.99 -6.39
C GLY A 653 11.09 0.66 -7.39
N ALA A 654 10.64 -0.60 -7.44
CA ALA A 654 9.53 -1.01 -8.30
C ALA A 654 8.12 -0.81 -7.67
N GLY A 655 7.99 0.11 -6.70
CA GLY A 655 6.71 0.38 -6.01
C GLY A 655 5.58 0.84 -6.93
N ALA A 656 5.89 1.49 -8.05
CA ALA A 656 4.91 1.90 -9.05
C ALA A 656 4.14 0.70 -9.66
N SER A 657 4.80 -0.45 -9.84
CA SER A 657 4.13 -1.67 -10.34
C SER A 657 3.13 -2.23 -9.33
N VAL A 658 3.46 -2.21 -8.03
CA VAL A 658 2.53 -2.61 -6.96
C VAL A 658 1.33 -1.67 -6.93
N ARG A 659 1.57 -0.36 -6.94
CA ARG A 659 0.49 0.64 -6.96
C ARG A 659 -0.44 0.45 -8.16
N LYS A 660 0.11 0.22 -9.35
CA LYS A 660 -0.69 -0.05 -10.55
C LYS A 660 -1.57 -1.29 -10.42
N LEU A 661 -1.02 -2.40 -9.92
CA LEU A 661 -1.77 -3.65 -9.73
C LEU A 661 -2.99 -3.44 -8.83
N VAL A 662 -2.83 -2.66 -7.75
CA VAL A 662 -3.95 -2.32 -6.85
C VAL A 662 -4.93 -1.35 -7.53
N GLN A 663 -4.42 -0.27 -8.12
CA GLN A 663 -5.24 0.82 -8.67
C GLN A 663 -6.16 0.37 -9.82
N THR A 664 -5.62 -0.40 -10.76
CA THR A 664 -6.37 -0.84 -11.94
C THR A 664 -7.52 -1.78 -11.58
N LEU A 665 -7.30 -2.67 -10.61
CA LEU A 665 -8.36 -3.55 -10.09
C LEU A 665 -9.39 -2.78 -9.28
N HIS A 666 -8.95 -1.85 -8.43
CA HIS A 666 -9.83 -0.97 -7.65
C HIS A 666 -10.82 -0.21 -8.56
N GLN A 667 -10.34 0.31 -9.68
CA GLN A 667 -11.17 1.07 -10.63
C GLN A 667 -12.17 0.19 -11.38
N GLN A 668 -11.75 -1.00 -11.81
CA GLN A 668 -12.68 -1.95 -12.43
C GLN A 668 -13.77 -2.36 -11.44
N ARG A 669 -13.40 -2.72 -10.20
CA ARG A 669 -14.36 -3.13 -9.16
C ARG A 669 -15.32 -2.00 -8.77
N THR A 670 -14.81 -0.77 -8.71
CA THR A 670 -15.63 0.42 -8.47
C THR A 670 -16.63 0.66 -9.60
N ALA A 671 -16.19 0.59 -10.87
CA ALA A 671 -17.09 0.75 -12.01
C ALA A 671 -18.12 -0.41 -12.12
N GLU A 672 -17.70 -1.63 -11.80
CA GLU A 672 -18.56 -2.82 -11.71
C GLU A 672 -19.66 -2.63 -10.65
N LEU A 673 -19.29 -2.21 -9.44
CA LEU A 673 -20.26 -1.98 -8.36
C LEU A 673 -21.18 -0.79 -8.65
N ALA A 674 -20.66 0.29 -9.25
CA ALA A 674 -21.47 1.43 -9.63
C ALA A 674 -22.57 1.06 -10.65
N LEU A 675 -22.24 0.23 -11.64
CA LEU A 675 -23.22 -0.27 -12.61
C LEU A 675 -24.22 -1.24 -11.96
N GLU A 676 -23.74 -2.14 -11.09
CA GLU A 676 -24.58 -3.11 -10.37
C GLU A 676 -25.66 -2.42 -9.52
N LEU A 677 -25.30 -1.34 -8.82
CA LEU A 677 -26.22 -0.57 -7.99
C LEU A 677 -27.32 0.14 -8.76
N LEU A 678 -27.18 0.34 -10.08
CA LEU A 678 -28.26 0.87 -10.93
C LEU A 678 -29.34 -0.18 -11.23
N GLY A 679 -29.10 -1.46 -10.96
CA GLY A 679 -30.03 -2.54 -11.27
C GLY A 679 -30.47 -2.52 -12.75
N PRO A 680 -31.76 -2.66 -13.06
CA PRO A 680 -32.26 -2.61 -14.43
C PRO A 680 -31.93 -1.32 -15.20
N ALA A 681 -31.76 -0.18 -14.52
CA ALA A 681 -31.37 1.08 -15.18
C ALA A 681 -29.94 1.03 -15.74
N GLY A 682 -29.09 0.12 -15.23
CA GLY A 682 -27.76 -0.15 -15.80
C GLY A 682 -27.80 -0.87 -17.15
N ALA A 683 -28.96 -1.34 -17.62
CA ALA A 683 -29.10 -2.00 -18.92
C ALA A 683 -29.21 -1.00 -20.10
N VAL A 684 -29.41 0.29 -19.84
CA VAL A 684 -29.62 1.32 -20.85
C VAL A 684 -28.54 2.41 -20.78
N ARG A 685 -28.25 3.05 -21.91
CA ARG A 685 -27.34 4.22 -21.99
C ARG A 685 -28.13 5.52 -21.89
N GLU A 686 -28.91 5.64 -20.82
CA GLU A 686 -29.74 6.81 -20.51
C GLU A 686 -29.53 7.23 -19.05
N GLY A 687 -29.63 8.54 -18.77
CA GLY A 687 -29.44 9.08 -17.41
C GLY A 687 -28.11 8.65 -16.79
N ALA A 688 -28.16 8.08 -15.58
CA ALA A 688 -26.99 7.55 -14.87
C ALA A 688 -26.34 6.35 -15.59
N GLY A 689 -27.10 5.58 -16.36
CA GLY A 689 -26.62 4.42 -17.10
C GLY A 689 -25.59 4.79 -18.18
N THR A 690 -25.70 5.99 -18.79
CA THR A 690 -24.74 6.47 -19.78
C THR A 690 -23.31 6.48 -19.24
N ALA A 691 -23.09 7.12 -18.09
CA ALA A 691 -21.77 7.23 -17.48
C ALA A 691 -21.30 5.90 -16.88
N ALA A 692 -22.18 5.15 -16.21
CA ALA A 692 -21.82 3.89 -15.56
C ALA A 692 -21.45 2.80 -16.57
N VAL A 693 -22.23 2.63 -17.65
CA VAL A 693 -21.92 1.67 -18.72
C VAL A 693 -20.62 2.05 -19.41
N HIS A 694 -20.44 3.33 -19.75
CA HIS A 694 -19.20 3.81 -20.37
C HIS A 694 -17.99 3.57 -19.46
N GLY A 695 -18.08 3.96 -18.19
CA GLY A 695 -17.02 3.79 -17.20
C GLY A 695 -16.62 2.32 -16.98
N LEU A 696 -17.60 1.41 -16.86
CA LEU A 696 -17.35 -0.03 -16.78
C LEU A 696 -16.57 -0.53 -18.01
N LEU A 697 -17.06 -0.20 -19.21
CA LEU A 697 -16.47 -0.66 -20.46
C LEU A 697 -15.06 -0.07 -20.67
N MET A 698 -14.85 1.21 -20.35
CA MET A 698 -13.52 1.84 -20.38
C MET A 698 -12.55 1.20 -19.41
N SER A 699 -13.00 0.90 -18.18
CA SER A 699 -12.12 0.40 -17.11
C SER A 699 -11.38 -0.89 -17.49
N ARG A 700 -11.90 -1.67 -18.46
CA ARG A 700 -11.26 -2.90 -18.95
C ARG A 700 -9.90 -2.68 -19.60
N CYS A 701 -9.63 -1.51 -20.17
CA CYS A 701 -8.32 -1.24 -20.77
C CYS A 701 -7.20 -1.11 -19.73
N LEU A 702 -7.53 -0.80 -18.47
CA LEU A 702 -6.57 -0.45 -17.42
C LEU A 702 -5.62 -1.60 -17.04
N THR A 703 -6.07 -2.85 -17.14
CA THR A 703 -5.25 -4.05 -16.88
C THR A 703 -4.44 -4.51 -18.10
N ILE A 704 -4.58 -3.80 -19.24
CA ILE A 704 -3.93 -4.09 -20.51
C ILE A 704 -2.91 -2.99 -20.85
N ALA A 705 -3.35 -1.73 -20.84
CA ALA A 705 -2.56 -0.55 -21.20
C ALA A 705 -1.43 -0.28 -20.18
N GLY A 706 -0.33 0.31 -20.63
CA GLY A 706 0.84 0.58 -19.78
C GLY A 706 1.53 -0.67 -19.23
N GLY A 707 1.41 -1.79 -19.94
CA GLY A 707 1.90 -3.12 -19.55
C GLY A 707 0.87 -3.95 -18.79
N THR A 708 0.59 -5.16 -19.29
CA THR A 708 -0.46 -6.04 -18.75
C THR A 708 -0.21 -6.42 -17.29
N THR A 709 -1.27 -6.80 -16.57
CA THR A 709 -1.17 -7.34 -15.21
C THR A 709 -0.09 -8.41 -15.08
N GLN A 710 0.00 -9.34 -16.04
CA GLN A 710 0.98 -10.43 -16.02
C GLN A 710 2.42 -9.91 -16.13
N VAL A 711 2.67 -8.89 -16.95
CA VAL A 711 3.99 -8.25 -17.04
C VAL A 711 4.31 -7.50 -15.74
N GLN A 712 3.35 -6.82 -15.12
CA GLN A 712 3.57 -6.15 -13.84
C GLN A 712 3.88 -7.16 -12.72
N LEU A 713 3.19 -8.30 -12.68
CA LEU A 713 3.48 -9.38 -11.74
C LEU A 713 4.88 -9.97 -11.94
N ASN A 714 5.32 -10.15 -13.19
CA ASN A 714 6.71 -10.54 -13.48
C ASN A 714 7.71 -9.50 -12.94
N VAL A 715 7.46 -8.20 -13.16
CA VAL A 715 8.32 -7.13 -12.67
C VAL A 715 8.41 -7.13 -11.14
N VAL A 716 7.28 -7.28 -10.45
CA VAL A 716 7.23 -7.37 -8.99
C VAL A 716 8.02 -8.58 -8.49
N ALA A 717 7.75 -9.76 -9.03
CA ALA A 717 8.44 -10.98 -8.64
C ALA A 717 9.95 -10.92 -8.88
N GLU A 718 10.40 -10.42 -10.03
CA GLU A 718 11.82 -10.40 -10.39
C GLU A 718 12.58 -9.27 -9.69
N ARG A 719 12.00 -8.07 -9.59
CA ARG A 719 12.72 -6.90 -9.08
C ARG A 719 12.58 -6.71 -7.57
N LEU A 720 11.46 -7.12 -6.98
CA LEU A 720 11.22 -6.95 -5.54
C LEU A 720 11.44 -8.24 -4.75
N LEU A 721 11.15 -9.41 -5.34
CA LEU A 721 11.34 -10.71 -4.70
C LEU A 721 12.57 -11.48 -5.21
N GLY A 722 13.25 -10.97 -6.24
CA GLY A 722 14.45 -11.61 -6.79
C GLY A 722 14.19 -12.98 -7.43
N LEU A 723 12.96 -13.26 -7.86
CA LEU A 723 12.64 -14.52 -8.54
C LEU A 723 13.33 -14.59 -9.91
N PRO A 724 13.74 -15.78 -10.37
CA PRO A 724 14.44 -15.94 -11.64
C PRO A 724 13.56 -15.59 -12.85
N ARG A 725 14.20 -15.08 -13.91
CA ARG A 725 13.58 -14.86 -15.22
C ARG A 725 13.30 -16.17 -15.95
N ASP A 726 12.34 -16.12 -16.86
CA ASP A 726 11.91 -17.23 -17.72
C ASP A 726 13.02 -17.66 -18.70
#